data_AF-A0A973QYU8-F1
#
_entry.id   AF-A0A973QYU8-F1
#
_cell.length_a   1.000
_cell.length_b   1.000
_cell.length_c   1.000
_cell.angle_alpha   90.00
_cell.angle_beta   90.00
_cell.angle_gamma   90.00
#
_symmetry.space_group_name_H-M   'P 1'
#
loop_
_entity.id
_entity.type
_entity.pdbx_description
1 polymer ?
#
loop_
_entity_poly.entity_id
_entity_poly.type
_entity_poly.pdbx_seq_one_letter_code
_entity_poly.pdbx_strand_id
1 'polypeptide(L)'
;MTTVDPTRAENSGSSEENTAARIRLPTQRWSTEGPDAAEGVSPAEEAGGPAGADPAEGAGTAALTHSAEQQEPAEQPEQAEQHEQAEQEQQQAEQGEQTVGWALRAWRFLRHPVPAALVVAGVLHILWVALLANSGGDLAAQDAWAEFALQHPDSAYNLAWYGGMHTVSYSVISPYLMAVLGVRTTMMIAGTLSAGLLALLLVRSRVVRRPLWPALYGTFALVCNAISGRVTFGLGAMFGLAAVAVIFAWPTKWRSRFWHHKIARALLAALLSALATMSSPVAGLFVGIVAAALWLTRRHPASYALGITPVVVVGLSSYFFPFSGEQPMTWPSMILPGIVGLGVFLFAPRGWRTVRVGGALYTIGVVLTWLIPSQIGTNISRLSMIFGGVVLIAALTNRRMPPREKWLTTGVGRIWTGLVLSLVTVTVWQGVKTGDDVIHTTPSASWARELAPLVHHLKQVKANRGRVEVVPVRSHRESSALPQYVNLARGWTRQADMERNPLFYKDTLSPDDYHAWLKRMAVHYVVLPADEPDHAARQEAELISKGLPYLREVWGDDNWKLYEVKDPTPIADPPATVERADADKLILKVRAKGPVLVRIPYSPWLGLVDAKGHRIKAPEADEDGGLPVNRKGCLTKQVFEPSKEGEPEDEWTVLHAPHAGTYRIAGKYDLPRGTPCPEEMAP
;
A
#
# COMPACT_ATOMS: atom_id res chain seq x y z
N MET A 1 27.47 -13.54 -9.36
CA MET A 1 28.84 -13.88 -9.81
C MET A 1 28.76 -14.25 -11.28
N THR A 2 29.24 -13.38 -12.15
CA THR A 2 30.01 -13.66 -13.39
C THR A 2 30.38 -12.31 -13.97
N THR A 3 31.66 -11.99 -13.84
CA THR A 3 32.38 -10.84 -14.36
C THR A 3 32.89 -11.15 -15.76
N VAL A 4 32.74 -10.21 -16.70
CA VAL A 4 33.71 -10.01 -17.78
C VAL A 4 33.92 -8.50 -17.93
N ASP A 5 35.18 -8.11 -17.82
CA ASP A 5 35.72 -6.74 -17.81
C ASP A 5 36.32 -6.41 -19.22
N PRO A 6 36.96 -5.24 -19.50
CA PRO A 6 36.53 -4.33 -20.56
C PRO A 6 37.62 -4.00 -21.60
N THR A 7 37.26 -3.26 -22.65
CA THR A 7 38.24 -2.52 -23.49
C THR A 7 37.78 -1.08 -23.79
N ARG A 8 38.43 -0.17 -23.05
CA ARG A 8 38.89 1.21 -23.32
C ARG A 8 39.12 1.56 -24.80
N ALA A 9 39.09 2.79 -25.34
CA ALA A 9 38.54 4.12 -25.02
C ALA A 9 38.86 5.01 -26.25
N GLU A 10 38.08 6.07 -26.52
CA GLU A 10 38.64 7.32 -27.07
C GLU A 10 37.73 8.54 -26.80
N ASN A 11 38.37 9.67 -26.52
CA ASN A 11 37.85 10.90 -25.91
C ASN A 11 37.36 11.93 -26.92
N SER A 12 36.31 12.67 -26.56
CA SER A 12 36.10 14.14 -26.69
C SER A 12 34.62 14.43 -26.39
N GLY A 13 34.16 15.43 -25.66
CA GLY A 13 34.71 16.56 -24.92
C GLY A 13 33.49 17.45 -24.56
N SER A 14 33.35 17.80 -23.27
CA SER A 14 32.51 18.87 -22.66
C SER A 14 30.99 18.91 -22.87
N SER A 15 30.20 18.63 -21.83
CA SER A 15 29.71 19.63 -20.86
C SER A 15 28.74 19.00 -19.86
N GLU A 16 28.94 19.35 -18.59
CA GLU A 16 28.31 18.79 -17.40
C GLU A 16 26.94 19.44 -17.13
N GLU A 17 25.95 18.62 -16.74
CA GLU A 17 25.14 18.80 -15.52
C GLU A 17 24.18 17.62 -15.39
N ASN A 18 24.60 16.59 -14.66
CA ASN A 18 23.80 15.39 -14.40
C ASN A 18 23.53 15.29 -12.89
N THR A 19 22.29 15.58 -12.48
CA THR A 19 21.86 15.46 -11.08
C THR A 19 21.36 14.03 -10.83
N ALA A 20 22.28 13.12 -10.50
CA ALA A 20 21.96 11.78 -10.03
C ALA A 20 22.11 11.71 -8.51
N ALA A 21 20.99 11.67 -7.79
CA ALA A 21 20.96 11.50 -6.34
C ALA A 21 21.43 10.09 -5.96
N ARG A 22 22.64 9.99 -5.38
CA ARG A 22 23.16 8.76 -4.75
C ARG A 22 22.61 8.61 -3.33
N ILE A 23 21.97 7.47 -3.09
CA ILE A 23 21.55 6.97 -1.78
C ILE A 23 22.79 6.77 -0.88
N ARG A 24 22.85 7.43 0.28
CA ARG A 24 23.84 7.17 1.33
C ARG A 24 23.28 6.12 2.31
N LEU A 25 23.95 4.97 2.42
CA LEU A 25 23.79 4.02 3.52
C LEU A 25 24.92 4.25 4.54
N PRO A 26 24.65 4.21 5.86
CA PRO A 26 25.71 4.28 6.86
C PRO A 26 26.33 2.90 7.08
N THR A 27 27.64 2.77 6.84
CA THR A 27 28.43 1.60 7.22
C THR A 27 29.25 1.92 8.48
N GLN A 28 28.90 1.30 9.60
CA GLN A 28 29.82 1.12 10.73
C GLN A 28 30.81 0.01 10.36
N ARG A 29 32.11 0.31 10.40
CA ARG A 29 33.19 -0.69 10.45
C ARG A 29 33.96 -0.51 11.75
N TRP A 30 34.04 -1.58 12.53
CA TRP A 30 35.06 -1.75 13.56
C TRP A 30 36.43 -1.90 12.91
N SER A 31 37.41 -1.18 13.42
CA SER A 31 38.83 -1.32 13.09
C SER A 31 39.58 -1.81 14.33
N THR A 32 40.12 -3.02 14.24
CA THR A 32 41.21 -3.54 15.07
C THR A 32 42.53 -3.24 14.37
N GLU A 33 43.46 -2.60 15.07
CA GLU A 33 44.92 -2.89 15.13
C GLU A 33 45.67 -1.68 15.70
N GLY A 34 46.63 -1.98 16.59
CA GLY A 34 47.22 -1.04 17.55
C GLY A 34 48.41 -0.21 17.02
N PRO A 35 49.03 0.61 17.88
CA PRO A 35 50.21 1.37 17.51
C PRO A 35 51.48 0.94 18.26
N ASP A 36 52.59 0.90 17.51
CA ASP A 36 53.95 0.95 18.02
C ASP A 36 54.48 2.41 18.03
N ALA A 37 55.21 2.69 19.10
CA ALA A 37 56.43 3.50 19.21
C ALA A 37 56.45 5.02 18.88
N ALA A 38 56.78 5.78 19.94
CA ALA A 38 58.00 6.60 20.08
C ALA A 38 57.84 8.13 20.27
N GLU A 39 58.30 8.54 21.45
CA GLU A 39 59.14 9.69 21.79
C GLU A 39 58.56 11.11 21.89
N GLY A 40 58.79 11.74 23.06
CA GLY A 40 58.73 13.19 23.19
C GLY A 40 58.53 13.83 24.57
N VAL A 41 59.48 13.64 25.50
CA VAL A 41 59.98 14.66 26.48
C VAL A 41 59.05 15.23 27.60
N SER A 42 59.26 14.73 28.84
CA SER A 42 59.58 15.38 30.15
C SER A 42 59.22 16.86 30.48
N PRO A 43 59.32 17.32 31.76
CA PRO A 43 58.98 16.74 33.09
C PRO A 43 58.27 17.76 34.03
N ALA A 44 57.83 17.33 35.22
CA ALA A 44 58.14 17.99 36.52
C ALA A 44 57.36 17.35 37.70
N GLU A 45 58.14 16.99 38.74
CA GLU A 45 57.90 17.09 40.20
C GLU A 45 56.58 16.62 40.83
N GLU A 46 56.49 16.15 42.08
CA GLU A 46 57.33 15.54 43.12
C GLU A 46 56.41 15.47 44.38
N ALA A 47 56.77 14.63 45.34
CA ALA A 47 56.41 14.71 46.77
C ALA A 47 55.03 14.22 47.26
N GLY A 48 55.10 13.20 48.13
CA GLY A 48 54.22 13.11 49.30
C GLY A 48 53.75 11.70 49.72
N GLY A 49 54.60 10.90 50.37
CA GLY A 49 54.14 9.94 51.40
C GLY A 49 54.14 10.60 52.79
N PRO A 50 54.05 9.88 53.94
CA PRO A 50 53.87 8.43 54.12
C PRO A 50 52.97 8.03 55.34
N ALA A 51 53.05 6.73 55.70
CA ALA A 51 52.80 6.09 57.02
C ALA A 51 51.34 5.84 57.45
N GLY A 52 50.97 4.72 58.08
CA GLY A 52 51.70 3.53 58.53
C GLY A 52 50.79 2.61 59.39
N ALA A 53 51.39 1.51 59.85
CA ALA A 53 51.04 0.64 60.99
C ALA A 53 50.13 -0.61 60.79
N ASP A 54 50.82 -1.76 60.86
CA ASP A 54 50.46 -3.16 61.20
C ASP A 54 49.78 -3.33 62.60
N PRO A 55 49.62 -4.55 63.22
CA PRO A 55 49.75 -5.96 62.76
C PRO A 55 48.59 -6.89 63.25
N ALA A 56 48.57 -8.16 62.83
CA ALA A 56 48.38 -9.31 63.73
C ALA A 56 48.58 -10.67 63.03
N GLU A 57 49.63 -11.38 63.47
CA GLU A 57 49.75 -12.80 63.87
C GLU A 57 48.96 -13.90 63.10
N GLY A 58 49.50 -15.07 62.72
CA GLY A 58 50.72 -15.76 63.16
C GLY A 58 50.37 -17.18 63.66
N ALA A 59 50.56 -18.21 62.83
CA ALA A 59 50.87 -19.63 63.16
C ALA A 59 50.86 -20.42 61.82
N GLY A 60 51.96 -20.95 61.27
CA GLY A 60 52.98 -21.80 61.89
C GLY A 60 52.43 -23.22 61.93
N THR A 61 52.73 -24.10 60.98
CA THR A 61 53.99 -24.88 60.99
C THR A 61 54.48 -25.23 59.58
N ALA A 62 55.70 -24.81 59.27
CA ALA A 62 56.56 -25.41 58.25
C ALA A 62 57.41 -26.51 58.90
N ALA A 63 57.53 -27.65 58.22
CA ALA A 63 58.63 -28.59 58.42
C ALA A 63 59.47 -28.58 57.14
N LEU A 64 60.65 -27.98 57.24
CA LEU A 64 61.73 -28.08 56.27
C LEU A 64 62.65 -29.21 56.72
N THR A 65 62.87 -30.22 55.88
CA THR A 65 64.14 -30.96 55.87
C THR A 65 64.46 -31.51 54.49
N HIS A 66 65.62 -31.09 54.01
CA HIS A 66 66.60 -31.81 53.20
C HIS A 66 66.35 -32.08 51.71
N SER A 67 67.27 -31.49 50.96
CA SER A 67 67.66 -31.73 49.57
C SER A 67 67.76 -33.21 49.21
N ALA A 68 67.10 -33.59 48.11
CA ALA A 68 67.51 -34.66 47.22
C ALA A 68 66.99 -34.32 45.82
N GLU A 69 67.88 -34.35 44.82
CA GLU A 69 67.53 -34.43 43.41
C GLU A 69 66.44 -35.49 43.20
N GLN A 70 65.27 -35.07 42.71
CA GLN A 70 64.32 -35.96 42.06
C GLN A 70 63.90 -35.30 40.75
N GLN A 71 64.37 -35.89 39.65
CA GLN A 71 63.86 -35.70 38.31
C GLN A 71 62.32 -35.72 38.34
N GLU A 72 61.71 -34.64 37.84
CA GLU A 72 60.34 -34.73 37.32
C GLU A 72 60.32 -35.88 36.30
N PRO A 73 59.43 -36.89 36.44
CA PRO A 73 59.19 -37.77 35.33
C PRO A 73 58.58 -36.89 34.24
N ALA A 74 59.28 -36.77 33.12
CA ALA A 74 58.70 -36.27 31.89
C ALA A 74 57.37 -37.00 31.67
N GLU A 75 56.24 -36.30 31.82
CA GLU A 75 54.99 -36.77 31.25
C GLU A 75 55.29 -37.04 29.78
N GLN A 76 55.14 -38.30 29.40
CA GLN A 76 55.40 -38.74 28.03
C GLN A 76 54.53 -37.88 27.11
N PRO A 77 55.07 -37.36 25.99
CA PRO A 77 54.30 -36.53 25.05
C PRO A 77 52.96 -37.17 24.64
N GLU A 78 52.90 -38.50 24.63
CA GLU A 78 51.69 -39.28 24.35
C GLU A 78 50.58 -39.15 25.40
N GLN A 79 50.88 -38.94 26.69
CA GLN A 79 49.84 -38.82 27.73
C GLN A 79 49.22 -37.43 27.78
N ALA A 80 50.01 -36.38 27.52
CA ALA A 80 49.51 -35.01 27.39
C ALA A 80 48.65 -34.83 26.12
N GLU A 81 49.07 -35.41 24.99
CA GLU A 81 48.28 -35.43 23.74
C GLU A 81 46.97 -36.21 23.91
N GLN A 82 46.97 -37.33 24.65
CA GLN A 82 45.74 -38.09 24.94
C GLN A 82 44.78 -37.33 25.87
N HIS A 83 45.30 -36.56 26.83
CA HIS A 83 44.47 -35.71 27.70
C HIS A 83 43.86 -34.53 26.94
N GLU A 84 44.63 -33.86 26.07
CA GLU A 84 44.11 -32.80 25.19
C GLU A 84 43.09 -33.33 24.18
N GLN A 85 43.31 -34.52 23.61
CA GLN A 85 42.34 -35.16 22.71
C GLN A 85 41.05 -35.53 23.45
N ALA A 86 41.13 -36.06 24.67
CA ALA A 86 39.96 -36.39 25.48
C ALA A 86 39.17 -35.13 25.91
N GLU A 87 39.86 -34.03 26.25
CA GLU A 87 39.20 -32.75 26.53
C GLU A 87 38.57 -32.14 25.27
N GLN A 88 39.21 -32.25 24.10
CA GLN A 88 38.64 -31.81 22.83
C GLN A 88 37.42 -32.64 22.42
N GLU A 89 37.43 -33.96 22.62
CA GLU A 89 36.27 -34.83 22.39
C GLU A 89 35.13 -34.52 23.35
N GLN A 90 35.41 -34.26 24.64
CA GLN A 90 34.40 -33.83 25.61
C GLN A 90 33.81 -32.45 25.27
N GLN A 91 34.64 -31.48 24.89
CA GLN A 91 34.16 -30.16 24.46
C GLN A 91 33.35 -30.24 23.16
N GLN A 92 33.73 -31.12 22.21
CA GLN A 92 32.95 -31.37 21.01
C GLN A 92 31.62 -32.09 21.31
N ALA A 93 31.60 -33.01 22.27
CA ALA A 93 30.39 -33.69 22.72
C ALA A 93 29.43 -32.72 23.45
N GLU A 94 29.95 -31.86 24.34
CA GLU A 94 29.16 -30.84 25.02
C GLU A 94 28.64 -29.77 24.06
N GLN A 95 29.45 -29.33 23.09
CA GLN A 95 28.99 -28.46 22.00
C GLN A 95 27.94 -29.17 21.12
N GLY A 96 28.09 -30.48 20.86
CA GLY A 96 27.11 -31.33 20.18
C GLY A 96 25.77 -31.42 20.93
N GLU A 97 25.79 -31.64 22.24
CA GLU A 97 24.57 -31.71 23.06
C GLU A 97 23.89 -30.35 23.24
N GLN A 98 24.67 -29.29 23.44
CA GLN A 98 24.14 -27.92 23.45
C GLN A 98 23.55 -27.56 22.08
N THR A 99 24.16 -28.05 20.99
CA THR A 99 23.67 -27.77 19.64
C THR A 99 22.36 -28.47 19.32
N VAL A 100 22.27 -29.75 19.64
CA VAL A 100 21.04 -30.54 19.54
C VAL A 100 19.95 -29.96 20.47
N GLY A 101 20.32 -29.49 21.66
CA GLY A 101 19.44 -28.83 22.61
C GLY A 101 18.82 -27.53 22.11
N TRP A 102 19.60 -26.64 21.45
CA TRP A 102 19.05 -25.43 20.85
C TRP A 102 18.17 -25.75 19.65
N ALA A 103 18.54 -26.72 18.82
CA ALA A 103 17.76 -27.11 17.65
C ALA A 103 16.38 -27.66 18.04
N LEU A 104 16.32 -28.51 19.07
CA LEU A 104 15.06 -29.02 19.64
C LEU A 104 14.20 -27.91 20.27
N ARG A 105 14.81 -26.95 20.97
CA ARG A 105 14.09 -25.80 21.54
C ARG A 105 13.56 -24.86 20.46
N ALA A 106 14.37 -24.55 19.44
CA ALA A 106 13.98 -23.76 18.29
C ALA A 106 12.84 -24.43 17.51
N TRP A 107 12.92 -25.76 17.31
CA TRP A 107 11.88 -26.52 16.63
C TRP A 107 10.56 -26.57 17.42
N ARG A 108 10.62 -26.72 18.74
CA ARG A 108 9.43 -26.62 19.61
C ARG A 108 8.84 -25.21 19.60
N PHE A 109 9.67 -24.17 19.56
CA PHE A 109 9.23 -22.78 19.45
C PHE A 109 8.55 -22.52 18.10
N LEU A 110 9.13 -22.97 16.99
CA LEU A 110 8.57 -22.84 15.63
C LEU A 110 7.27 -23.62 15.44
N ARG A 111 6.98 -24.64 16.27
CA ARG A 111 5.68 -25.32 16.28
C ARG A 111 4.57 -24.52 16.97
N HIS A 112 4.92 -23.46 17.70
CA HIS A 112 3.92 -22.60 18.30
C HIS A 112 3.24 -21.76 17.20
N PRO A 113 1.90 -21.62 17.17
CA PRO A 113 1.20 -21.06 16.01
C PRO A 113 1.62 -19.64 15.60
N VAL A 114 2.00 -18.80 16.57
CA VAL A 114 2.41 -17.40 16.31
C VAL A 114 3.78 -17.32 15.61
N PRO A 115 4.88 -17.85 16.17
CA PRO A 115 6.16 -17.86 15.45
C PRO A 115 6.09 -18.68 14.16
N ALA A 116 5.32 -19.77 14.11
CA ALA A 116 5.08 -20.52 12.88
C ALA A 116 4.51 -19.61 11.78
N ALA A 117 3.43 -18.89 12.07
CA ALA A 117 2.78 -17.99 11.13
C ALA A 117 3.70 -16.84 10.71
N LEU A 118 4.44 -16.23 11.66
CA LEU A 118 5.39 -15.15 11.37
C LEU A 118 6.52 -15.60 10.44
N VAL A 119 7.16 -16.74 10.73
CA VAL A 119 8.29 -17.24 9.93
C VAL A 119 7.81 -17.69 8.55
N VAL A 120 6.72 -18.46 8.47
CA VAL A 120 6.15 -18.89 7.19
C VAL A 120 5.71 -17.68 6.37
N ALA A 121 5.04 -16.70 6.98
CA ALA A 121 4.65 -15.48 6.28
C ALA A 121 5.88 -14.71 5.80
N GLY A 122 6.88 -14.50 6.65
CA GLY A 122 8.11 -13.78 6.29
C GLY A 122 8.82 -14.41 5.10
N VAL A 123 9.03 -15.74 5.13
CA VAL A 123 9.64 -16.48 4.02
C VAL A 123 8.79 -16.36 2.74
N LEU A 124 7.47 -16.58 2.83
CA LEU A 124 6.60 -16.50 1.66
C LEU A 124 6.53 -15.10 1.06
N HIS A 125 6.58 -14.04 1.88
CA HIS A 125 6.62 -12.66 1.37
C HIS A 125 7.98 -12.32 0.74
N ILE A 126 9.10 -12.85 1.27
CA ILE A 126 10.42 -12.74 0.61
C ILE A 126 10.39 -13.43 -0.75
N LEU A 127 9.86 -14.66 -0.82
CA LEU A 127 9.70 -15.40 -2.07
C LEU A 127 8.77 -14.67 -3.05
N TRP A 128 7.67 -14.08 -2.56
CA TRP A 128 6.80 -13.25 -3.37
C TRP A 128 7.56 -12.07 -3.97
N VAL A 129 8.35 -11.34 -3.18
CA VAL A 129 9.18 -10.23 -3.71
C VAL A 129 10.20 -10.72 -4.74
N ALA A 130 10.86 -11.85 -4.48
CA ALA A 130 11.90 -12.38 -5.36
C ALA A 130 11.36 -12.94 -6.69
N LEU A 131 10.14 -13.47 -6.71
CA LEU A 131 9.63 -14.27 -7.83
C LEU A 131 8.41 -13.68 -8.53
N LEU A 132 7.57 -12.92 -7.83
CA LEU A 132 6.22 -12.55 -8.30
C LEU A 132 5.91 -11.06 -8.22
N ALA A 133 6.60 -10.27 -7.40
CA ALA A 133 6.34 -8.85 -7.24
C ALA A 133 6.79 -8.06 -8.47
N ASN A 134 5.94 -8.08 -9.50
CA ASN A 134 6.08 -7.30 -10.73
C ASN A 134 5.64 -5.84 -10.50
N SER A 135 5.58 -5.04 -11.56
CA SER A 135 5.14 -3.63 -11.54
C SER A 135 3.73 -3.40 -12.10
N GLY A 136 2.91 -4.45 -12.23
CA GLY A 136 1.57 -4.39 -12.81
C GLY A 136 0.44 -4.66 -11.81
N GLY A 137 -0.79 -4.71 -12.30
CA GLY A 137 -2.00 -4.90 -11.51
C GLY A 137 -2.19 -3.81 -10.46
N ASP A 138 -2.64 -4.20 -9.26
CA ASP A 138 -2.79 -3.25 -8.16
C ASP A 138 -1.45 -2.63 -7.73
N LEU A 139 -0.30 -3.30 -7.92
CA LEU A 139 1.02 -2.73 -7.59
C LEU A 139 1.32 -1.50 -8.42
N ALA A 140 0.87 -1.44 -9.68
CA ALA A 140 1.04 -0.24 -10.51
C ALA A 140 0.38 0.99 -9.88
N ALA A 141 -0.83 0.86 -9.32
CA ALA A 141 -1.45 1.98 -8.62
C ALA A 141 -0.68 2.35 -7.35
N GLN A 142 -0.25 1.35 -6.57
CA GLN A 142 0.53 1.59 -5.35
C GLN A 142 1.82 2.35 -5.67
N ASP A 143 2.52 1.97 -6.75
CA ASP A 143 3.74 2.61 -7.21
C ASP A 143 3.50 4.04 -7.66
N ALA A 144 2.46 4.29 -8.47
CA ALA A 144 2.13 5.63 -8.93
C ALA A 144 1.81 6.58 -7.76
N TRP A 145 1.03 6.13 -6.79
CA TRP A 145 0.68 6.94 -5.63
C TRP A 145 1.84 7.13 -4.65
N ALA A 146 2.66 6.09 -4.42
CA ALA A 146 3.84 6.19 -3.59
C ALA A 146 4.88 7.15 -4.20
N GLU A 147 5.11 7.06 -5.51
CA GLU A 147 6.00 7.94 -6.24
C GLU A 147 5.49 9.39 -6.24
N PHE A 148 4.19 9.60 -6.47
CA PHE A 148 3.57 10.92 -6.36
C PHE A 148 3.74 11.51 -4.96
N ALA A 149 3.48 10.74 -3.91
CA ALA A 149 3.65 11.19 -2.53
C ALA A 149 5.12 11.46 -2.17
N LEU A 150 6.07 10.74 -2.77
CA LEU A 150 7.50 10.97 -2.60
C LEU A 150 7.94 12.29 -3.26
N GLN A 151 7.48 12.56 -4.48
CA GLN A 151 7.86 13.75 -5.24
C GLN A 151 7.11 15.01 -4.80
N HIS A 152 5.86 14.84 -4.37
CA HIS A 152 4.93 15.93 -4.07
C HIS A 152 4.19 15.71 -2.75
N PRO A 153 4.91 15.59 -1.61
CA PRO A 153 4.31 15.24 -0.32
C PRO A 153 3.30 16.28 0.19
N ASP A 154 3.43 17.54 -0.24
CA ASP A 154 2.57 18.65 0.14
C ASP A 154 1.37 18.85 -0.81
N SER A 155 1.18 17.96 -1.80
CA SER A 155 0.07 18.02 -2.74
C SER A 155 -1.13 17.15 -2.32
N ALA A 156 -2.26 17.82 -2.13
CA ALA A 156 -3.59 17.27 -1.90
C ALA A 156 -4.30 16.80 -3.18
N TYR A 157 -3.77 17.18 -4.36
CA TYR A 157 -4.41 16.94 -5.64
C TYR A 157 -3.39 16.51 -6.71
N ASN A 158 -3.59 15.32 -7.27
CA ASN A 158 -2.75 14.73 -8.30
C ASN A 158 -3.39 14.95 -9.69
N LEU A 159 -2.73 15.74 -10.53
CA LEU A 159 -3.16 16.06 -11.90
C LEU A 159 -2.77 14.99 -12.93
N ALA A 160 -1.94 14.02 -12.55
CA ALA A 160 -1.39 13.05 -13.49
C ALA A 160 -2.43 12.06 -14.03
N TRP A 161 -3.54 11.84 -13.32
CA TRP A 161 -4.59 10.90 -13.73
C TRP A 161 -5.96 11.60 -13.81
N TYR A 162 -6.73 11.27 -14.84
CA TYR A 162 -8.13 11.69 -15.01
C TYR A 162 -8.33 13.22 -14.99
N GLY A 163 -7.27 13.98 -15.27
CA GLY A 163 -7.26 15.44 -15.15
C GLY A 163 -7.17 15.97 -13.72
N GLY A 164 -7.16 15.13 -12.69
CA GLY A 164 -7.13 15.59 -11.29
C GLY A 164 -7.86 14.66 -10.31
N MET A 165 -7.17 14.18 -9.27
CA MET A 165 -7.78 13.41 -8.18
C MET A 165 -7.18 13.73 -6.82
N HIS A 166 -7.98 13.62 -5.77
CA HIS A 166 -7.52 13.77 -4.40
C HIS A 166 -6.56 12.65 -3.99
N THR A 167 -5.40 12.97 -3.43
CA THR A 167 -4.49 11.94 -2.90
C THR A 167 -5.17 11.09 -1.81
N VAL A 168 -5.99 11.74 -0.99
CA VAL A 168 -6.77 11.10 0.09
C VAL A 168 -7.87 10.17 -0.45
N SER A 169 -8.34 10.34 -1.69
CA SER A 169 -9.34 9.43 -2.25
C SER A 169 -8.81 8.02 -2.47
N TYR A 170 -7.48 7.89 -2.64
CA TYR A 170 -6.83 6.58 -2.65
C TYR A 170 -6.62 6.03 -1.23
N SER A 171 -5.93 6.80 -0.37
CA SER A 171 -5.76 6.54 1.06
C SER A 171 -5.09 7.72 1.74
N VAL A 172 -5.43 7.96 3.01
CA VAL A 172 -4.87 9.08 3.81
C VAL A 172 -3.37 8.88 4.08
N ILE A 173 -2.93 7.66 4.42
CA ILE A 173 -1.55 7.42 4.90
C ILE A 173 -0.76 6.39 4.08
N SER A 174 -1.42 5.52 3.32
CA SER A 174 -0.71 4.44 2.61
C SER A 174 0.30 4.96 1.58
N PRO A 175 -0.03 5.95 0.72
CA PRO A 175 0.94 6.51 -0.24
C PRO A 175 2.23 6.99 0.42
N TYR A 176 2.12 7.73 1.52
CA TYR A 176 3.26 8.30 2.25
C TYR A 176 4.10 7.23 2.95
N LEU A 177 3.48 6.22 3.54
CA LEU A 177 4.23 5.11 4.16
C LEU A 177 4.97 4.29 3.10
N MET A 178 4.34 4.04 1.96
CA MET A 178 4.96 3.34 0.84
C MET A 178 6.06 4.16 0.16
N ALA A 179 5.94 5.48 0.13
CA ALA A 179 7.00 6.37 -0.35
C ALA A 179 8.30 6.23 0.47
N VAL A 180 8.19 6.04 1.80
CA VAL A 180 9.34 5.91 2.69
C VAL A 180 9.87 4.47 2.75
N LEU A 181 8.99 3.48 2.89
CA LEU A 181 9.39 2.08 3.10
C LEU A 181 9.57 1.30 1.80
N GLY A 182 9.01 1.80 0.70
CA GLY A 182 8.78 1.05 -0.53
C GLY A 182 7.48 0.23 -0.48
N VAL A 183 6.79 0.15 -1.62
CA VAL A 183 5.51 -0.57 -1.78
C VAL A 183 5.63 -2.05 -1.38
N ARG A 184 6.64 -2.76 -1.92
CA ARG A 184 6.82 -4.20 -1.66
C ARG A 184 7.16 -4.47 -0.20
N THR A 185 8.11 -3.73 0.37
CA THR A 185 8.51 -3.83 1.77
C THR A 185 7.32 -3.59 2.70
N THR A 186 6.48 -2.59 2.40
CA THR A 186 5.26 -2.31 3.16
C THR A 186 4.34 -3.53 3.19
N MET A 187 4.11 -4.19 2.04
CA MET A 187 3.31 -5.42 1.99
C MET A 187 3.94 -6.56 2.76
N MET A 188 5.26 -6.75 2.68
CA MET A 188 5.97 -7.80 3.43
C MET A 188 5.77 -7.62 4.95
N ILE A 189 5.95 -6.40 5.45
CA ILE A 189 5.78 -6.07 6.87
C ILE A 189 4.32 -6.27 7.27
N ALA A 190 3.38 -5.67 6.52
CA ALA A 190 1.97 -5.73 6.83
C ALA A 190 1.41 -7.16 6.80
N GLY A 191 1.77 -7.94 5.78
CA GLY A 191 1.35 -9.34 5.64
C GLY A 191 1.93 -10.25 6.73
N THR A 192 3.22 -10.08 7.04
CA THR A 192 3.89 -10.85 8.11
C THR A 192 3.28 -10.57 9.47
N LEU A 193 3.15 -9.29 9.83
CA LEU A 193 2.56 -8.90 11.11
C LEU A 193 1.08 -9.30 11.20
N SER A 194 0.31 -9.19 10.10
CA SER A 194 -1.07 -9.68 10.03
C SER A 194 -1.17 -11.17 10.34
N ALA A 195 -0.27 -12.01 9.79
CA ALA A 195 -0.25 -13.44 10.05
C ALA A 195 0.02 -13.74 11.54
N GLY A 196 0.98 -13.04 12.15
CA GLY A 196 1.25 -13.15 13.58
C GLY A 196 0.09 -12.71 14.47
N LEU A 197 -0.55 -11.58 14.14
CA LEU A 197 -1.73 -11.05 14.85
C LEU A 197 -2.94 -11.98 14.74
N LEU A 198 -3.17 -12.55 13.55
CA LEU A 198 -4.22 -13.54 13.33
C LEU A 198 -3.96 -14.82 14.14
N ALA A 199 -2.73 -15.33 14.11
CA ALA A 199 -2.34 -16.47 14.92
C ALA A 199 -2.51 -16.19 16.42
N LEU A 200 -2.15 -14.99 16.88
CA LEU A 200 -2.32 -14.56 18.26
C LEU A 200 -3.80 -14.54 18.66
N LEU A 201 -4.69 -14.03 17.80
CA LEU A 201 -6.13 -14.05 17.99
C LEU A 201 -6.67 -15.48 18.14
N LEU A 202 -6.22 -16.38 17.27
CA LEU A 202 -6.63 -17.79 17.28
C LEU A 202 -6.15 -18.52 18.54
N VAL A 203 -4.89 -18.32 18.95
CA VAL A 203 -4.30 -18.93 20.16
C VAL A 203 -4.96 -18.42 21.43
N ARG A 204 -5.26 -17.13 21.51
CA ARG A 204 -5.92 -16.53 22.68
C ARG A 204 -7.42 -16.83 22.75
N SER A 205 -8.00 -17.35 21.67
CA SER A 205 -9.40 -17.76 21.62
C SER A 205 -9.58 -19.14 22.23
N ARG A 206 -10.15 -19.21 23.44
CA ARG A 206 -10.42 -20.47 24.16
C ARG A 206 -11.33 -21.45 23.40
N VAL A 207 -12.07 -20.96 22.41
CA VAL A 207 -12.98 -21.79 21.61
C VAL A 207 -12.29 -22.47 20.42
N VAL A 208 -11.04 -22.13 20.10
CA VAL A 208 -10.28 -22.72 19.01
C VAL A 208 -9.36 -23.81 19.57
N ARG A 209 -9.66 -25.08 19.27
CA ARG A 209 -8.87 -26.23 19.78
C ARG A 209 -7.52 -26.41 19.09
N ARG A 210 -7.46 -26.18 17.76
CA ARG A 210 -6.26 -26.40 16.94
C ARG A 210 -5.92 -25.13 16.16
N PRO A 211 -5.30 -24.13 16.79
CA PRO A 211 -5.06 -22.81 16.18
C PRO A 211 -4.02 -22.81 15.04
N LEU A 212 -3.14 -23.81 14.94
CA LEU A 212 -2.08 -23.83 13.93
C LEU A 212 -2.63 -23.86 12.49
N TRP A 213 -3.56 -24.78 12.19
CA TRP A 213 -4.13 -24.92 10.85
C TRP A 213 -4.86 -23.67 10.32
N PRO A 214 -5.80 -23.05 11.07
CA PRO A 214 -6.41 -21.81 10.62
C PRO A 214 -5.40 -20.66 10.54
N ALA A 215 -4.34 -20.64 11.36
CA ALA A 215 -3.28 -19.64 11.26
C ALA A 215 -2.44 -19.78 9.99
N LEU A 216 -2.05 -21.01 9.61
CA LEU A 216 -1.31 -21.28 8.38
C LEU A 216 -2.16 -21.00 7.14
N TYR A 217 -3.45 -21.35 7.16
CA TYR A 217 -4.36 -20.97 6.07
C TYR A 217 -4.52 -19.45 5.94
N GLY A 218 -4.68 -18.75 7.08
CA GLY A 218 -4.72 -17.29 7.08
C GLY A 218 -3.43 -16.67 6.54
N THR A 219 -2.28 -17.28 6.85
CA THR A 219 -0.99 -16.89 6.29
C THR A 219 -0.98 -17.06 4.77
N PHE A 220 -1.42 -18.20 4.25
CA PHE A 220 -1.59 -18.44 2.82
C PHE A 220 -2.51 -17.38 2.18
N ALA A 221 -3.68 -17.11 2.75
CA ALA A 221 -4.61 -16.14 2.20
C ALA A 221 -4.07 -14.68 2.23
N LEU A 222 -3.30 -14.32 3.25
CA LEU A 222 -2.60 -13.02 3.30
C LEU A 222 -1.50 -12.91 2.23
N VAL A 223 -0.79 -14.01 1.95
CA VAL A 223 0.18 -14.06 0.84
C VAL A 223 -0.53 -13.96 -0.51
N CYS A 224 -1.68 -14.61 -0.69
CA CYS A 224 -2.50 -14.41 -1.89
C CYS A 224 -2.91 -12.94 -2.08
N ASN A 225 -3.22 -12.21 -0.99
CA ASN A 225 -3.46 -10.77 -1.06
C ASN A 225 -2.21 -9.99 -1.52
N ALA A 226 -1.01 -10.41 -1.10
CA ALA A 226 0.25 -9.82 -1.56
C ALA A 226 0.47 -10.08 -3.05
N ILE A 227 0.20 -11.31 -3.50
CA ILE A 227 0.27 -11.70 -4.93
C ILE A 227 -0.68 -10.85 -5.77
N SER A 228 -1.90 -10.59 -5.30
CA SER A 228 -2.84 -9.67 -5.96
C SER A 228 -2.42 -8.18 -5.91
N GLY A 229 -1.28 -7.81 -5.29
CA GLY A 229 -0.78 -6.43 -5.25
C GLY A 229 -1.52 -5.47 -4.31
N ARG A 230 -2.37 -5.98 -3.43
CA ARG A 230 -3.30 -5.18 -2.60
C ARG A 230 -2.64 -4.62 -1.33
N VAL A 231 -1.65 -3.75 -1.49
CA VAL A 231 -0.81 -3.23 -0.39
C VAL A 231 -1.58 -2.31 0.55
N THR A 232 -2.29 -1.30 0.03
CA THR A 232 -3.16 -0.39 0.82
C THR A 232 -4.10 -1.16 1.75
N PHE A 233 -4.78 -2.18 1.21
CA PHE A 233 -5.67 -3.02 1.99
C PHE A 233 -4.93 -3.92 2.98
N GLY A 234 -3.79 -4.52 2.59
CA GLY A 234 -2.95 -5.32 3.47
C GLY A 234 -2.48 -4.53 4.71
N LEU A 235 -2.06 -3.28 4.52
CA LEU A 235 -1.68 -2.37 5.60
C LEU A 235 -2.88 -2.06 6.52
N GLY A 236 -4.03 -1.73 5.94
CA GLY A 236 -5.26 -1.51 6.71
C GLY A 236 -5.71 -2.77 7.48
N ALA A 237 -5.60 -3.95 6.87
CA ALA A 237 -5.93 -5.22 7.49
C ALA A 237 -5.01 -5.55 8.68
N MET A 238 -3.71 -5.21 8.60
CA MET A 238 -2.78 -5.34 9.72
C MET A 238 -3.24 -4.52 10.93
N PHE A 239 -3.53 -3.23 10.72
CA PHE A 239 -4.03 -2.36 11.79
C PHE A 239 -5.41 -2.80 12.29
N GLY A 240 -6.29 -3.26 11.41
CA GLY A 240 -7.61 -3.81 11.79
C GLY A 240 -7.48 -5.07 12.64
N LEU A 241 -6.60 -6.00 12.27
CA LEU A 241 -6.29 -7.18 13.07
C LEU A 241 -5.66 -6.80 14.41
N ALA A 242 -4.79 -5.79 14.44
CA ALA A 242 -4.22 -5.27 15.69
C ALA A 242 -5.30 -4.69 16.60
N ALA A 243 -6.25 -3.91 16.06
CA ALA A 243 -7.37 -3.35 16.81
C ALA A 243 -8.25 -4.47 17.41
N VAL A 244 -8.56 -5.50 16.62
CA VAL A 244 -9.31 -6.68 17.10
C VAL A 244 -8.48 -7.47 18.12
N ALA A 245 -7.16 -7.62 17.93
CA ALA A 245 -6.26 -8.27 18.88
C ALA A 245 -6.22 -7.54 20.23
N VAL A 246 -6.25 -6.21 20.24
CA VAL A 246 -6.37 -5.43 21.48
C VAL A 246 -7.66 -5.78 22.23
N ILE A 247 -8.76 -6.06 21.53
CA ILE A 247 -10.05 -6.44 22.15
C ILE A 247 -10.14 -7.91 22.57
N PHE A 248 -9.49 -8.84 21.88
CA PHE A 248 -9.66 -10.28 22.15
C PHE A 248 -8.42 -10.96 22.74
N ALA A 249 -7.23 -10.49 22.41
CA ALA A 249 -5.94 -11.07 22.80
C ALA A 249 -5.20 -10.27 23.89
N TRP A 250 -5.83 -9.26 24.51
CA TRP A 250 -5.20 -8.45 25.57
C TRP A 250 -4.63 -9.31 26.71
N PRO A 251 -3.36 -9.08 27.13
CA PRO A 251 -2.70 -9.85 28.19
C PRO A 251 -3.52 -9.87 29.49
N THR A 252 -3.70 -11.06 30.07
CA THR A 252 -4.51 -11.24 31.29
C THR A 252 -3.96 -10.44 32.48
N LYS A 253 -2.63 -10.35 32.60
CA LYS A 253 -1.95 -9.57 33.64
C LYS A 253 -2.31 -8.07 33.62
N TRP A 254 -2.66 -7.56 32.43
CA TRP A 254 -2.96 -6.15 32.19
C TRP A 254 -4.48 -5.90 32.10
N ARG A 255 -5.31 -6.90 32.42
CA ARG A 255 -6.78 -6.76 32.53
C ARG A 255 -7.21 -6.24 33.91
N SER A 256 -6.40 -5.37 34.52
CA SER A 256 -6.68 -4.89 35.87
C SER A 256 -8.04 -4.19 35.95
N ARG A 257 -8.62 -4.14 37.16
CA ARG A 257 -9.93 -3.52 37.39
C ARG A 257 -9.91 -1.99 37.26
N PHE A 258 -8.73 -1.37 37.31
CA PHE A 258 -8.59 0.08 37.30
C PHE A 258 -9.09 0.67 35.97
N TRP A 259 -9.81 1.78 36.08
CA TRP A 259 -10.49 2.43 34.97
C TRP A 259 -9.51 2.91 33.88
N HIS A 260 -8.34 3.43 34.28
CA HIS A 260 -7.29 3.90 33.37
C HIS A 260 -6.80 2.85 32.37
N HIS A 261 -6.61 1.58 32.78
CA HIS A 261 -6.20 0.52 31.84
C HIS A 261 -7.29 0.15 30.83
N LYS A 262 -8.57 0.27 31.23
CA LYS A 262 -9.70 0.05 30.31
C LYS A 262 -9.78 1.15 29.26
N ILE A 263 -9.55 2.40 29.67
CA ILE A 263 -9.49 3.54 28.75
C ILE A 263 -8.30 3.41 27.81
N ALA A 264 -7.09 3.18 28.33
CA ALA A 264 -5.89 3.04 27.51
C ALA A 264 -6.07 1.95 26.43
N ARG A 265 -6.68 0.83 26.80
CA ARG A 265 -7.02 -0.24 25.87
C ARG A 265 -8.05 0.19 24.82
N ALA A 266 -9.09 0.91 25.22
CA ALA A 266 -10.12 1.41 24.30
C ALA A 266 -9.54 2.45 23.33
N LEU A 267 -8.72 3.39 23.82
CA LEU A 267 -8.02 4.38 23.02
C LEU A 267 -7.05 3.74 22.04
N LEU A 268 -6.31 2.71 22.45
CA LEU A 268 -5.42 1.98 21.54
C LEU A 268 -6.21 1.23 20.45
N ALA A 269 -7.34 0.59 20.81
CA ALA A 269 -8.20 -0.06 19.82
C ALA A 269 -8.79 0.97 18.82
N ALA A 270 -9.22 2.13 19.32
CA ALA A 270 -9.72 3.24 18.52
C ALA A 270 -8.64 3.80 17.59
N LEU A 271 -7.42 4.05 18.10
CA LEU A 271 -6.28 4.49 17.30
C LEU A 271 -5.97 3.50 16.18
N LEU A 272 -5.85 2.21 16.49
CA LEU A 272 -5.57 1.18 15.49
C LEU A 272 -6.71 1.03 14.48
N SER A 273 -7.96 1.21 14.90
CA SER A 273 -9.12 1.23 14.00
C SER A 273 -9.13 2.47 13.08
N ALA A 274 -8.75 3.64 13.61
CA ALA A 274 -8.55 4.84 12.81
C ALA A 274 -7.44 4.63 11.78
N LEU A 275 -6.27 4.13 12.20
CA LEU A 275 -5.16 3.80 11.31
C LEU A 275 -5.55 2.78 10.24
N ALA A 276 -6.32 1.74 10.60
CA ALA A 276 -6.85 0.79 9.63
C ALA A 276 -7.68 1.48 8.53
N THR A 277 -8.52 2.43 8.92
CA THR A 277 -9.42 3.17 8.02
C THR A 277 -8.66 4.20 7.18
N MET A 278 -7.70 4.91 7.78
CA MET A 278 -6.82 5.86 7.10
C MET A 278 -5.91 5.15 6.09
N SER A 279 -5.43 3.94 6.42
CA SER A 279 -4.70 3.08 5.48
C SER A 279 -5.62 2.55 4.39
N SER A 280 -6.81 2.05 4.73
CA SER A 280 -7.78 1.56 3.74
C SER A 280 -9.21 1.70 4.26
N PRO A 281 -10.07 2.51 3.59
CA PRO A 281 -11.48 2.62 3.96
C PRO A 281 -12.20 1.26 3.97
N VAL A 282 -11.81 0.34 3.08
CA VAL A 282 -12.35 -1.04 3.03
C VAL A 282 -11.96 -1.86 4.27
N ALA A 283 -10.73 -1.71 4.79
CA ALA A 283 -10.36 -2.34 6.06
C ALA A 283 -11.14 -1.74 7.24
N GLY A 284 -11.36 -0.41 7.22
CA GLY A 284 -12.24 0.29 8.17
C GLY A 284 -13.68 -0.24 8.14
N LEU A 285 -14.25 -0.44 6.96
CA LEU A 285 -15.57 -1.08 6.76
C LEU A 285 -15.61 -2.47 7.41
N PHE A 286 -14.58 -3.29 7.23
CA PHE A 286 -14.52 -4.63 7.82
C PHE A 286 -14.40 -4.61 9.34
N VAL A 287 -13.62 -3.67 9.89
CA VAL A 287 -13.62 -3.40 11.34
C VAL A 287 -15.01 -2.95 11.81
N GLY A 288 -15.71 -2.15 11.01
CA GLY A 288 -17.11 -1.76 11.23
C GLY A 288 -18.07 -2.94 11.29
N ILE A 289 -17.94 -3.94 10.41
CA ILE A 289 -18.73 -5.19 10.47
C ILE A 289 -18.47 -5.93 11.80
N VAL A 290 -17.22 -6.00 12.25
CA VAL A 290 -16.86 -6.58 13.55
C VAL A 290 -17.47 -5.77 14.70
N ALA A 291 -17.42 -4.44 14.64
CA ALA A 291 -18.01 -3.55 15.62
C ALA A 291 -19.55 -3.70 15.70
N ALA A 292 -20.23 -3.81 14.56
CA ALA A 292 -21.67 -4.07 14.49
C ALA A 292 -22.04 -5.44 15.08
N ALA A 293 -21.27 -6.48 14.75
CA ALA A 293 -21.46 -7.81 15.34
C ALA A 293 -21.24 -7.81 16.87
N LEU A 294 -20.26 -7.05 17.36
CA LEU A 294 -20.03 -6.85 18.80
C LEU A 294 -21.21 -6.12 19.46
N TRP A 295 -21.77 -5.11 18.81
CA TRP A 295 -22.92 -4.37 19.31
C TRP A 295 -24.16 -5.28 19.45
N LEU A 296 -24.50 -6.01 18.39
CA LEU A 296 -25.63 -6.96 18.37
C LEU A 296 -25.45 -8.11 19.37
N THR A 297 -24.21 -8.46 19.71
CA THR A 297 -23.89 -9.47 20.73
C THR A 297 -23.68 -8.89 22.13
N ARG A 298 -24.14 -7.66 22.39
CA ARG A 298 -24.15 -6.96 23.69
C ARG A 298 -22.75 -6.63 24.25
N ARG A 299 -21.75 -6.47 23.39
CA ARG A 299 -20.38 -6.03 23.73
C ARG A 299 -20.14 -4.57 23.37
N HIS A 300 -21.04 -3.69 23.82
CA HIS A 300 -21.10 -2.29 23.41
C HIS A 300 -19.79 -1.50 23.60
N PRO A 301 -19.05 -1.59 24.73
CA PRO A 301 -17.81 -0.81 24.89
C PRO A 301 -16.74 -1.14 23.85
N ALA A 302 -16.61 -2.43 23.50
CA ALA A 302 -15.68 -2.86 22.46
C ALA A 302 -16.17 -2.47 21.06
N SER A 303 -17.48 -2.46 20.85
CA SER A 303 -18.08 -1.97 19.60
C SER A 303 -17.79 -0.49 19.40
N TYR A 304 -18.03 0.37 20.38
CA TYR A 304 -17.77 1.81 20.26
C TYR A 304 -16.29 2.11 20.02
N ALA A 305 -15.39 1.41 20.73
CA ALA A 305 -13.95 1.57 20.54
C ALA A 305 -13.48 1.21 19.11
N LEU A 306 -14.17 0.31 18.41
CA LEU A 306 -13.81 -0.09 17.04
C LEU A 306 -14.66 0.60 15.96
N GLY A 307 -15.87 1.03 16.29
CA GLY A 307 -16.89 1.44 15.32
C GLY A 307 -17.00 2.95 15.12
N ILE A 308 -16.64 3.77 16.10
CA ILE A 308 -16.73 5.24 15.98
C ILE A 308 -15.65 5.77 15.05
N THR A 309 -14.41 5.30 15.21
CA THR A 309 -13.26 5.82 14.47
C THR A 309 -13.33 5.62 12.95
N PRO A 310 -13.79 4.48 12.39
CA PRO A 310 -13.96 4.36 10.94
C PRO A 310 -14.97 5.36 10.39
N VAL A 311 -16.09 5.59 11.10
CA VAL A 311 -17.13 6.55 10.68
C VAL A 311 -16.58 7.98 10.68
N VAL A 312 -15.84 8.36 11.73
CA VAL A 312 -15.23 9.69 11.83
C VAL A 312 -14.19 9.90 10.72
N VAL A 313 -13.30 8.93 10.49
CA VAL A 313 -12.26 9.04 9.45
C VAL A 313 -12.89 9.16 8.07
N VAL A 314 -13.85 8.28 7.72
CA VAL A 314 -14.53 8.35 6.42
C VAL A 314 -15.30 9.66 6.27
N GLY A 315 -16.05 10.08 7.30
CA GLY A 315 -16.82 11.33 7.28
C GLY A 315 -15.94 12.57 7.08
N LEU A 316 -14.81 12.66 7.78
CA LEU A 316 -13.84 13.74 7.61
C LEU A 316 -13.19 13.71 6.23
N SER A 317 -12.78 12.53 5.75
CA SER A 317 -12.21 12.38 4.40
C SER A 317 -13.21 12.81 3.33
N SER A 318 -14.46 12.37 3.39
CA SER A 318 -15.51 12.76 2.43
C SER A 318 -15.83 14.26 2.48
N TYR A 319 -15.79 14.89 3.66
CA TYR A 319 -16.05 16.32 3.81
C TYR A 319 -14.90 17.18 3.27
N PHE A 320 -13.65 16.85 3.62
CA PHE A 320 -12.49 17.62 3.19
C PHE A 320 -12.07 17.32 1.76
N PHE A 321 -12.22 16.08 1.30
CA PHE A 321 -11.76 15.58 0.00
C PHE A 321 -12.93 14.88 -0.71
N PRO A 322 -13.89 15.65 -1.25
CA PRO A 322 -15.04 15.08 -1.93
C PRO A 322 -14.60 14.21 -3.10
N PHE A 323 -14.98 12.94 -3.05
CA PHE A 323 -14.70 11.96 -4.09
C PHE A 323 -15.89 11.03 -4.22
N SER A 324 -16.43 10.95 -5.43
CA SER A 324 -17.44 10.00 -5.86
C SER A 324 -16.80 8.94 -6.76
N GLY A 325 -17.58 7.96 -7.17
CA GLY A 325 -17.10 6.87 -8.02
C GLY A 325 -17.70 5.53 -7.63
N GLU A 326 -17.71 4.61 -8.59
CA GLU A 326 -18.36 3.31 -8.42
C GLU A 326 -17.38 2.17 -8.66
N GLN A 327 -17.23 1.29 -7.67
CA GLN A 327 -16.56 0.02 -7.91
C GLN A 327 -17.61 -0.98 -8.41
N PRO A 328 -17.40 -1.63 -9.57
CA PRO A 328 -18.41 -2.51 -10.13
C PRO A 328 -18.61 -3.74 -9.23
N MET A 329 -19.88 -4.14 -9.10
CA MET A 329 -20.31 -5.39 -8.48
C MET A 329 -21.39 -6.03 -9.34
N THR A 330 -20.97 -6.93 -10.23
CA THR A 330 -21.90 -7.71 -11.03
C THR A 330 -22.55 -8.83 -10.22
N TRP A 331 -23.74 -9.28 -10.61
CA TRP A 331 -24.44 -10.36 -9.91
C TRP A 331 -23.59 -11.64 -9.74
N PRO A 332 -22.75 -12.09 -10.71
CA PRO A 332 -21.90 -13.26 -10.52
C PRO A 332 -20.81 -13.03 -9.48
N SER A 333 -20.30 -11.80 -9.41
CA SER A 333 -19.24 -11.41 -8.48
C SER A 333 -19.69 -11.47 -7.01
N MET A 334 -21.00 -11.34 -6.75
CA MET A 334 -21.54 -11.41 -5.38
C MET A 334 -21.68 -12.86 -4.85
N ILE A 335 -21.77 -13.85 -5.75
CA ILE A 335 -22.17 -15.22 -5.38
C ILE A 335 -21.17 -15.85 -4.42
N LEU A 336 -19.88 -15.88 -4.81
CA LEU A 336 -18.84 -16.56 -4.02
C LEU A 336 -18.61 -15.89 -2.66
N PRO A 337 -18.48 -14.55 -2.55
CA PRO A 337 -18.45 -13.88 -1.24
C PRO A 337 -19.68 -14.20 -0.40
N GLY A 338 -20.88 -14.18 -1.01
CA GLY A 338 -22.16 -14.46 -0.35
C GLY A 338 -22.23 -15.88 0.22
N ILE A 339 -21.84 -16.89 -0.58
CA ILE A 339 -21.78 -18.30 -0.17
C ILE A 339 -20.82 -18.49 1.01
N VAL A 340 -19.65 -17.86 0.97
CA VAL A 340 -18.66 -17.98 2.07
C VAL A 340 -19.18 -17.33 3.34
N GLY A 341 -19.76 -16.13 3.26
CA GLY A 341 -20.40 -15.46 4.39
C GLY A 341 -21.54 -16.28 5.00
N LEU A 342 -22.39 -16.85 4.14
CA LEU A 342 -23.50 -17.69 4.54
C LEU A 342 -23.00 -19.00 5.18
N GLY A 343 -21.95 -19.60 4.62
CA GLY A 343 -21.27 -20.77 5.19
C GLY A 343 -20.73 -20.49 6.59
N VAL A 344 -20.11 -19.33 6.81
CA VAL A 344 -19.68 -18.90 8.15
C VAL A 344 -20.87 -18.76 9.11
N PHE A 345 -21.96 -18.11 8.69
CA PHE A 345 -23.16 -17.94 9.51
C PHE A 345 -23.80 -19.29 9.90
N LEU A 346 -23.97 -20.19 8.93
CA LEU A 346 -24.67 -21.47 9.11
C LEU A 346 -23.83 -22.46 9.90
N PHE A 347 -22.55 -22.60 9.57
CA PHE A 347 -21.73 -23.72 10.04
C PHE A 347 -20.85 -23.41 11.25
N ALA A 348 -20.57 -22.14 11.55
CA ALA A 348 -19.86 -21.77 12.77
C ALA A 348 -20.64 -22.28 14.02
N PRO A 349 -19.94 -22.82 15.03
CA PRO A 349 -20.58 -23.31 16.25
C PRO A 349 -21.54 -22.29 16.89
N ARG A 350 -22.65 -22.76 17.47
CA ARG A 350 -23.67 -21.88 18.08
C ARG A 350 -23.12 -20.97 19.20
N GLY A 351 -22.05 -21.40 19.87
CA GLY A 351 -21.35 -20.58 20.87
C GLY A 351 -20.58 -19.39 20.29
N TRP A 352 -20.26 -19.38 18.99
CA TRP A 352 -19.48 -18.33 18.33
C TRP A 352 -20.40 -17.19 17.85
N ARG A 353 -21.20 -16.65 18.77
CA ARG A 353 -22.28 -15.70 18.45
C ARG A 353 -21.78 -14.52 17.59
N THR A 354 -20.70 -13.87 17.99
CA THR A 354 -20.14 -12.71 17.25
C THR A 354 -19.68 -13.09 15.85
N VAL A 355 -19.09 -14.27 15.66
CA VAL A 355 -18.65 -14.75 14.34
C VAL A 355 -19.85 -15.05 13.43
N ARG A 356 -20.90 -15.70 13.98
CA ARG A 356 -22.13 -15.98 13.23
C ARG A 356 -22.82 -14.68 12.81
N VAL A 357 -23.02 -13.76 13.75
CA VAL A 357 -23.63 -12.45 13.44
C VAL A 357 -22.78 -11.69 12.43
N GLY A 358 -21.45 -11.71 12.56
CA GLY A 358 -20.54 -11.13 11.57
C GLY A 358 -20.69 -11.75 10.18
N GLY A 359 -20.83 -13.08 10.09
CA GLY A 359 -21.12 -13.78 8.84
C GLY A 359 -22.45 -13.36 8.22
N ALA A 360 -23.51 -13.23 9.01
CA ALA A 360 -24.82 -12.75 8.55
C ALA A 360 -24.77 -11.30 8.05
N LEU A 361 -24.17 -10.40 8.84
CA LEU A 361 -23.99 -8.99 8.47
C LEU A 361 -23.16 -8.86 7.19
N TYR A 362 -22.11 -9.67 7.05
CA TYR A 362 -21.29 -9.69 5.85
C TYR A 362 -22.09 -10.17 4.62
N THR A 363 -22.86 -11.25 4.73
CA THR A 363 -23.72 -11.73 3.63
C THR A 363 -24.75 -10.67 3.22
N ILE A 364 -25.38 -10.01 4.19
CA ILE A 364 -26.28 -8.88 3.92
C ILE A 364 -25.50 -7.76 3.21
N GLY A 365 -24.31 -7.41 3.71
CA GLY A 365 -23.43 -6.42 3.10
C GLY A 365 -23.08 -6.73 1.64
N VAL A 366 -22.77 -7.99 1.31
CA VAL A 366 -22.49 -8.43 -0.07
C VAL A 366 -23.71 -8.19 -0.97
N VAL A 367 -24.91 -8.55 -0.52
CA VAL A 367 -26.15 -8.32 -1.29
C VAL A 367 -26.41 -6.82 -1.46
N LEU A 368 -26.24 -6.03 -0.39
CA LEU A 368 -26.40 -4.58 -0.44
C LEU A 368 -25.39 -3.91 -1.38
N THR A 369 -24.14 -4.38 -1.44
CA THR A 369 -23.14 -3.85 -2.38
C THR A 369 -23.43 -4.17 -3.84
N TRP A 370 -24.27 -5.18 -4.12
CA TRP A 370 -24.77 -5.44 -5.47
C TRP A 370 -26.00 -4.59 -5.80
N LEU A 371 -26.90 -4.40 -4.82
CA LEU A 371 -28.12 -3.60 -5.00
C LEU A 371 -27.87 -2.10 -5.04
N ILE A 372 -26.85 -1.61 -4.34
CA ILE A 372 -26.56 -0.18 -4.16
C ILE A 372 -25.19 0.13 -4.76
N PRO A 373 -25.15 0.76 -5.96
CA PRO A 373 -23.92 1.28 -6.55
C PRO A 373 -23.13 2.13 -5.56
N SER A 374 -21.86 1.80 -5.35
CA SER A 374 -21.01 2.47 -4.37
C SER A 374 -19.52 2.22 -4.63
N GLN A 375 -18.66 2.93 -3.89
CA GLN A 375 -17.21 2.74 -3.93
C GLN A 375 -16.74 1.38 -3.39
N ILE A 376 -17.60 0.62 -2.72
CA ILE A 376 -17.26 -0.67 -2.12
C ILE A 376 -17.13 -1.73 -3.21
N GLY A 377 -18.21 -1.98 -3.96
CA GLY A 377 -18.27 -2.97 -5.04
C GLY A 377 -17.61 -4.31 -4.72
N THR A 378 -16.88 -4.85 -5.70
CA THR A 378 -16.07 -6.07 -5.58
C THR A 378 -15.01 -6.07 -4.45
N ASN A 379 -14.69 -4.93 -3.83
CA ASN A 379 -13.77 -4.90 -2.69
C ASN A 379 -14.32 -5.64 -1.46
N ILE A 380 -15.65 -5.79 -1.33
CA ILE A 380 -16.30 -6.54 -0.23
C ILE A 380 -15.75 -7.97 -0.14
N SER A 381 -15.44 -8.59 -1.28
CA SER A 381 -14.95 -9.97 -1.43
C SER A 381 -13.67 -10.26 -0.65
N ARG A 382 -12.87 -9.21 -0.37
CA ARG A 382 -11.58 -9.31 0.33
C ARG A 382 -11.72 -9.94 1.71
N LEU A 383 -12.82 -9.66 2.44
CA LEU A 383 -13.03 -10.21 3.78
C LEU A 383 -13.23 -11.74 3.73
N SER A 384 -14.10 -12.23 2.85
CA SER A 384 -14.36 -13.67 2.72
C SER A 384 -13.14 -14.44 2.20
N MET A 385 -12.39 -13.83 1.28
CA MET A 385 -11.19 -14.42 0.70
C MET A 385 -10.12 -14.65 1.78
N ILE A 386 -9.86 -13.65 2.63
CA ILE A 386 -8.82 -13.77 3.66
C ILE A 386 -9.29 -14.55 4.89
N PHE A 387 -10.47 -14.22 5.43
CA PHE A 387 -10.88 -14.72 6.76
C PHE A 387 -11.95 -15.82 6.71
N GLY A 388 -12.64 -16.00 5.58
CA GLY A 388 -13.69 -17.00 5.44
C GLY A 388 -13.16 -18.41 5.66
N GLY A 389 -12.13 -18.80 4.93
CA GLY A 389 -11.51 -20.12 5.10
C GLY A 389 -10.85 -20.31 6.47
N VAL A 390 -10.30 -19.26 7.08
CA VAL A 390 -9.76 -19.29 8.45
C VAL A 390 -10.83 -19.71 9.46
N VAL A 391 -12.01 -19.07 9.40
CA VAL A 391 -13.13 -19.38 10.29
C VAL A 391 -13.67 -20.79 10.02
N LEU A 392 -13.79 -21.19 8.75
CA LEU A 392 -14.28 -22.51 8.36
C LEU A 392 -13.34 -23.64 8.82
N ILE A 393 -12.02 -23.48 8.69
CA ILE A 393 -11.02 -24.43 9.22
C ILE A 393 -11.07 -24.48 10.75
N ALA A 394 -11.18 -23.32 11.41
CA ALA A 394 -11.32 -23.27 12.86
C ALA A 394 -12.62 -23.99 13.32
N ALA A 395 -13.71 -23.88 12.57
CA ALA A 395 -14.96 -24.59 12.85
C ALA A 395 -14.85 -26.10 12.58
N LEU A 396 -14.19 -26.48 11.48
CA LEU A 396 -13.97 -27.88 11.08
C LEU A 396 -13.12 -28.63 12.10
N THR A 397 -12.00 -28.03 12.53
CA THR A 397 -11.06 -28.63 13.51
C THR A 397 -11.64 -28.76 14.92
N ASN A 398 -12.75 -28.08 15.21
CA ASN A 398 -13.48 -28.23 16.47
C ASN A 398 -14.47 -29.41 16.46
N ARG A 399 -14.77 -29.97 15.29
CA ARG A 399 -15.71 -31.09 15.13
C ARG A 399 -14.94 -32.40 14.96
N ARG A 400 -15.54 -33.50 15.42
CA ARG A 400 -15.07 -34.85 15.10
C ARG A 400 -15.55 -35.21 13.70
N MET A 401 -14.67 -35.85 12.92
CA MET A 401 -15.01 -36.35 11.59
C MET A 401 -16.06 -37.47 11.73
N PRO A 402 -17.24 -37.35 11.09
CA PRO A 402 -18.24 -38.40 11.09
C PRO A 402 -17.83 -39.56 10.15
N PRO A 403 -18.28 -40.81 10.41
CA PRO A 403 -18.13 -41.91 9.47
C PRO A 403 -18.69 -41.56 8.09
N ARG A 404 -18.06 -42.08 7.02
CA ARG A 404 -18.36 -41.72 5.61
C ARG A 404 -19.84 -41.90 5.26
N GLU A 405 -20.43 -43.01 5.69
CA GLU A 405 -21.86 -43.34 5.49
C GLU A 405 -22.82 -42.28 6.06
N LYS A 406 -22.35 -41.50 7.05
CA LYS A 406 -23.16 -40.52 7.77
C LYS A 406 -23.07 -39.11 7.19
N TRP A 407 -22.22 -38.88 6.19
CA TRP A 407 -21.90 -37.55 5.63
C TRP A 407 -23.11 -36.82 5.05
N LEU A 408 -24.07 -37.54 4.47
CA LEU A 408 -25.28 -36.94 3.88
C LEU A 408 -26.56 -37.30 4.65
N THR A 409 -26.54 -38.37 5.43
CA THR A 409 -27.74 -38.93 6.07
C THR A 409 -28.06 -38.26 7.41
N THR A 410 -27.03 -37.93 8.21
CA THR A 410 -27.22 -37.32 9.54
C THR A 410 -27.10 -35.79 9.51
N GLY A 411 -27.76 -35.09 10.44
CA GLY A 411 -27.63 -33.63 10.55
C GLY A 411 -26.19 -33.18 10.86
N VAL A 412 -25.45 -33.95 11.66
CA VAL A 412 -24.03 -33.69 11.96
C VAL A 412 -23.16 -33.90 10.72
N GLY A 413 -23.39 -34.97 9.96
CA GLY A 413 -22.71 -35.24 8.70
C GLY A 413 -22.95 -34.14 7.67
N ARG A 414 -24.20 -33.74 7.45
CA ARG A 414 -24.56 -32.67 6.50
C ARG A 414 -23.83 -31.36 6.80
N ILE A 415 -23.74 -30.97 8.08
CA ILE A 415 -22.98 -29.79 8.49
C ILE A 415 -21.47 -29.96 8.22
N TRP A 416 -20.91 -31.14 8.50
CA TRP A 416 -19.50 -31.42 8.23
C TRP A 416 -19.20 -31.37 6.72
N THR A 417 -20.04 -31.98 5.90
CA THR A 417 -19.95 -31.94 4.44
C THR A 417 -20.08 -30.51 3.91
N GLY A 418 -21.06 -29.75 4.40
CA GLY A 418 -21.24 -28.34 4.04
C GLY A 418 -20.03 -27.46 4.41
N LEU A 419 -19.39 -27.72 5.56
CA LEU A 419 -18.14 -27.06 5.95
C LEU A 419 -17.01 -27.37 4.97
N VAL A 420 -16.82 -28.65 4.62
CA VAL A 420 -15.78 -29.09 3.68
C VAL A 420 -16.02 -28.48 2.30
N LEU A 421 -17.25 -28.54 1.79
CA LEU A 421 -17.61 -27.93 0.50
C LEU A 421 -17.35 -26.42 0.52
N SER A 422 -17.80 -25.71 1.57
CA SER A 422 -17.54 -24.26 1.70
C SER A 422 -16.04 -23.95 1.72
N LEU A 423 -15.25 -24.78 2.41
CA LEU A 423 -13.80 -24.64 2.48
C LEU A 423 -13.13 -24.88 1.12
N VAL A 424 -13.55 -25.92 0.40
CA VAL A 424 -13.07 -26.20 -0.96
C VAL A 424 -13.43 -25.04 -1.88
N THR A 425 -14.68 -24.56 -1.85
CA THR A 425 -15.13 -23.43 -2.67
C THR A 425 -14.27 -22.19 -2.44
N VAL A 426 -14.07 -21.76 -1.19
CA VAL A 426 -13.26 -20.55 -0.91
C VAL A 426 -11.79 -20.75 -1.28
N THR A 427 -11.24 -21.96 -1.08
CA THR A 427 -9.82 -22.24 -1.39
C THR A 427 -9.57 -22.31 -2.89
N VAL A 428 -10.45 -22.96 -3.65
CA VAL A 428 -10.39 -23.00 -5.11
C VAL A 428 -10.57 -21.60 -5.68
N TRP A 429 -11.57 -20.85 -5.21
CA TRP A 429 -11.79 -19.48 -5.66
C TRP A 429 -10.57 -18.58 -5.38
N GLN A 430 -10.01 -18.65 -4.17
CA GLN A 430 -8.79 -17.92 -3.82
C GLN A 430 -7.63 -18.29 -4.74
N GLY A 431 -7.40 -19.58 -4.97
CA GLY A 431 -6.33 -20.08 -5.84
C GLY A 431 -6.49 -19.63 -7.29
N VAL A 432 -7.68 -19.82 -7.87
CA VAL A 432 -8.00 -19.39 -9.24
C VAL A 432 -7.81 -17.89 -9.38
N LYS A 433 -8.33 -17.07 -8.45
CA LYS A 433 -8.19 -15.62 -8.57
C LYS A 433 -6.74 -15.17 -8.42
N THR A 434 -5.98 -15.81 -7.55
CA THR A 434 -4.55 -15.51 -7.38
C THR A 434 -3.76 -15.87 -8.64
N GLY A 435 -4.06 -17.00 -9.28
CA GLY A 435 -3.43 -17.41 -10.54
C GLY A 435 -3.79 -16.46 -11.69
N ASP A 436 -5.07 -16.11 -11.82
CA ASP A 436 -5.57 -15.10 -12.78
C ASP A 436 -4.82 -13.77 -12.64
N ASP A 437 -4.65 -13.29 -11.39
CA ASP A 437 -3.89 -12.07 -11.12
C ASP A 437 -2.42 -12.22 -11.58
N VAL A 438 -1.73 -13.32 -11.25
CA VAL A 438 -0.31 -13.52 -11.69
C VAL A 438 -0.18 -13.52 -13.21
N ILE A 439 -1.08 -14.21 -13.90
CA ILE A 439 -1.00 -14.39 -15.36
C ILE A 439 -1.27 -13.06 -16.08
N HIS A 440 -2.34 -12.37 -15.72
CA HIS A 440 -2.83 -11.22 -16.49
C HIS A 440 -2.30 -9.87 -16.02
N THR A 441 -1.74 -9.78 -14.80
CA THR A 441 -1.20 -8.50 -14.31
C THR A 441 0.30 -8.36 -14.50
N THR A 442 1.00 -9.40 -14.96
CA THR A 442 2.43 -9.32 -15.26
C THR A 442 2.63 -8.50 -16.53
N PRO A 443 3.30 -7.34 -16.47
CA PRO A 443 3.53 -6.51 -17.64
C PRO A 443 4.46 -7.20 -18.64
N SER A 444 4.28 -6.92 -19.92
CA SER A 444 5.22 -7.33 -20.95
C SER A 444 6.63 -6.75 -20.69
N ALA A 445 7.65 -7.40 -21.25
CA ALA A 445 9.04 -6.99 -21.02
C ALA A 445 9.35 -5.57 -21.57
N SER A 446 8.62 -5.11 -22.58
CA SER A 446 8.81 -3.80 -23.20
C SER A 446 8.52 -2.66 -22.23
N TRP A 447 7.55 -2.80 -21.33
CA TRP A 447 7.30 -1.82 -20.26
C TRP A 447 8.46 -1.65 -19.28
N ALA A 448 9.33 -2.66 -19.16
CA ALA A 448 10.50 -2.62 -18.27
C ALA A 448 11.79 -2.24 -19.00
N ARG A 449 11.93 -2.60 -20.28
CA ARG A 449 13.20 -2.51 -21.03
C ARG A 449 13.19 -1.47 -22.15
N GLU A 450 12.03 -1.11 -22.68
CA GLU A 450 11.89 -0.39 -23.96
C GLU A 450 10.91 0.79 -23.86
N LEU A 451 10.82 1.41 -22.67
CA LEU A 451 10.00 2.61 -22.45
C LEU A 451 10.67 3.89 -22.98
N ALA A 452 12.00 3.90 -23.09
CA ALA A 452 12.78 5.09 -23.44
C ALA A 452 12.42 5.70 -24.81
N PRO A 453 12.21 4.93 -25.89
CA PRO A 453 11.78 5.47 -27.18
C PRO A 453 10.45 6.22 -27.09
N LEU A 454 9.43 5.63 -26.44
CA LEU A 454 8.13 6.28 -26.25
C LEU A 454 8.27 7.61 -25.48
N VAL A 455 9.00 7.60 -24.37
CA VAL A 455 9.24 8.82 -23.57
C VAL A 455 10.00 9.87 -24.36
N HIS A 456 10.96 9.46 -25.20
CA HIS A 456 11.70 10.36 -26.08
C HIS A 456 10.76 11.07 -27.06
N HIS A 457 9.89 10.33 -27.75
CA HIS A 457 8.95 10.92 -28.71
C HIS A 457 7.88 11.79 -28.05
N LEU A 458 7.36 11.39 -26.88
CA LEU A 458 6.44 12.24 -26.09
C LEU A 458 7.08 13.58 -25.71
N LYS A 459 8.38 13.59 -25.38
CA LYS A 459 9.13 14.82 -25.10
C LYS A 459 9.34 15.67 -26.36
N GLN A 460 9.66 15.04 -27.50
CA GLN A 460 9.85 15.76 -28.77
C GLN A 460 8.59 16.52 -29.18
N VAL A 461 7.42 15.88 -29.07
CA VAL A 461 6.13 16.50 -29.41
C VAL A 461 5.59 17.41 -28.31
N LYS A 462 6.33 17.58 -27.20
CA LYS A 462 5.94 18.40 -26.02
C LYS A 462 4.56 17.99 -25.47
N ALA A 463 4.34 16.67 -25.37
CA ALA A 463 3.09 16.10 -24.88
C ALA A 463 2.70 16.56 -23.47
N ASN A 464 3.68 17.02 -22.66
CA ASN A 464 3.47 17.62 -21.34
C ASN A 464 2.76 19.00 -21.36
N ARG A 465 2.31 19.49 -22.52
CA ARG A 465 1.43 20.66 -22.66
C ARG A 465 -0.04 20.31 -22.83
N GLY A 466 -0.33 19.04 -23.11
CA GLY A 466 -1.67 18.50 -23.29
C GLY A 466 -1.91 17.31 -22.39
N ARG A 467 -3.01 16.61 -22.63
CA ARG A 467 -3.32 15.31 -22.01
C ARG A 467 -2.98 14.19 -22.99
N VAL A 468 -2.47 13.09 -22.47
CA VAL A 468 -2.14 11.90 -23.26
C VAL A 468 -3.08 10.79 -22.86
N GLU A 469 -3.81 10.22 -23.81
CA GLU A 469 -4.49 8.95 -23.57
C GLU A 469 -3.51 7.81 -23.88
N VAL A 470 -3.31 6.93 -22.93
CA VAL A 470 -2.56 5.69 -23.15
C VAL A 470 -3.55 4.58 -22.97
N VAL A 471 -3.90 3.90 -24.07
CA VAL A 471 -4.90 2.83 -24.08
C VAL A 471 -4.54 1.83 -22.97
N PRO A 472 -5.36 1.69 -21.91
CA PRO A 472 -5.00 0.94 -20.72
C PRO A 472 -4.66 -0.51 -21.06
N VAL A 473 -3.49 -0.97 -20.63
CA VAL A 473 -3.10 -2.37 -20.78
C VAL A 473 -3.58 -3.18 -19.59
N ARG A 474 -3.68 -4.49 -19.75
CA ARG A 474 -4.18 -5.42 -18.74
C ARG A 474 -3.35 -5.40 -17.46
N SER A 475 -2.04 -5.14 -17.60
CA SER A 475 -1.12 -4.97 -16.50
C SER A 475 -1.23 -3.61 -15.80
N HIS A 476 -1.94 -2.63 -16.35
CA HIS A 476 -2.03 -1.26 -15.83
C HIS A 476 -0.68 -0.57 -15.60
N ARG A 477 0.38 -1.05 -16.25
CA ARG A 477 1.74 -0.56 -16.05
C ARG A 477 1.93 0.86 -16.58
N GLU A 478 1.17 1.26 -17.60
CA GLU A 478 1.16 2.62 -18.15
C GLU A 478 0.90 3.67 -17.06
N SER A 479 -0.01 3.34 -16.15
CA SER A 479 -0.47 4.21 -15.08
C SER A 479 0.61 4.53 -14.05
N SER A 480 1.69 3.75 -13.96
CA SER A 480 2.86 4.04 -13.09
C SER A 480 4.11 4.42 -13.87
N ALA A 481 4.20 4.05 -15.15
CA ALA A 481 5.40 4.26 -15.97
C ALA A 481 5.49 5.69 -16.53
N LEU A 482 4.34 6.29 -16.84
CA LEU A 482 4.24 7.55 -17.60
C LEU A 482 3.87 8.82 -16.82
N PRO A 483 3.24 8.79 -15.62
CA PRO A 483 2.86 10.00 -14.88
C PRO A 483 3.98 11.02 -14.61
N GLN A 484 5.24 10.58 -14.59
CA GLN A 484 6.39 11.47 -14.40
C GLN A 484 6.72 12.32 -15.63
N TYR A 485 6.17 11.96 -16.80
CA TYR A 485 6.51 12.59 -18.08
C TYR A 485 5.31 13.33 -18.70
N VAL A 486 4.10 12.82 -18.50
CA VAL A 486 2.87 13.34 -19.12
C VAL A 486 1.67 13.17 -18.19
N ASN A 487 0.66 14.04 -18.34
CA ASN A 487 -0.63 13.87 -17.68
C ASN A 487 -1.51 12.92 -18.49
N LEU A 488 -1.93 11.82 -17.86
CA LEU A 488 -2.75 10.78 -18.47
C LEU A 488 -4.23 11.16 -18.42
N ALA A 489 -4.93 10.95 -19.53
CA ALA A 489 -6.36 11.13 -19.61
C ALA A 489 -7.11 10.06 -18.79
N ARG A 490 -6.60 8.82 -18.77
CA ARG A 490 -7.01 7.75 -17.84
C ARG A 490 -5.81 7.18 -17.09
N GLY A 491 -6.02 6.89 -15.80
CA GLY A 491 -5.04 6.24 -14.94
C GLY A 491 -5.53 4.88 -14.42
N TRP A 492 -5.05 4.47 -13.23
CA TRP A 492 -5.47 3.22 -12.60
C TRP A 492 -6.28 3.43 -11.32
N THR A 493 -7.57 3.75 -11.48
CA THR A 493 -8.58 3.75 -10.42
C THR A 493 -9.95 3.47 -11.04
N ARG A 494 -10.41 2.22 -10.97
CA ARG A 494 -11.66 1.78 -11.62
C ARG A 494 -12.86 2.64 -11.25
N GLN A 495 -12.94 3.09 -9.98
CA GLN A 495 -14.03 3.94 -9.49
C GLN A 495 -14.10 5.29 -10.21
N ALA A 496 -12.94 5.94 -10.39
CA ALA A 496 -12.87 7.23 -11.06
C ALA A 496 -13.07 7.08 -12.57
N ASP A 497 -12.57 6.00 -13.16
CA ASP A 497 -12.69 5.77 -14.60
C ASP A 497 -14.13 5.48 -15.03
N MET A 498 -14.86 4.65 -14.27
CA MET A 498 -16.27 4.39 -14.54
C MET A 498 -17.14 5.64 -14.44
N GLU A 499 -16.88 6.49 -13.44
CA GLU A 499 -17.64 7.71 -13.26
C GLU A 499 -17.31 8.76 -14.32
N ARG A 500 -16.03 8.98 -14.62
CA ARG A 500 -15.61 10.05 -15.54
C ARG A 500 -15.69 9.65 -17.00
N ASN A 501 -15.55 8.36 -17.29
CA ASN A 501 -15.46 7.83 -18.65
C ASN A 501 -16.38 6.60 -18.86
N PRO A 502 -17.69 6.70 -18.55
CA PRO A 502 -18.61 5.56 -18.59
C PRO A 502 -18.76 4.94 -19.99
N LEU A 503 -18.45 5.69 -21.06
CA LEU A 503 -18.52 5.21 -22.44
C LEU A 503 -17.65 3.96 -22.72
N PHE A 504 -16.53 3.80 -22.00
CA PHE A 504 -15.64 2.63 -22.16
C PHE A 504 -16.18 1.36 -21.48
N TYR A 505 -17.26 1.49 -20.73
CA TYR A 505 -17.93 0.41 -20.01
C TYR A 505 -19.28 0.03 -20.62
N LYS A 506 -19.65 0.67 -21.74
CA LYS A 506 -20.84 0.32 -22.53
C LYS A 506 -20.54 -0.83 -23.48
N ASP A 507 -21.59 -1.46 -24.00
CA ASP A 507 -21.48 -2.58 -24.94
C ASP A 507 -20.86 -2.17 -26.28
N THR A 508 -20.96 -0.89 -26.66
CA THR A 508 -20.43 -0.36 -27.93
C THR A 508 -19.74 1.01 -27.75
N LEU A 509 -18.64 1.20 -28.49
CA LEU A 509 -17.90 2.46 -28.60
C LEU A 509 -17.85 2.92 -30.07
N SER A 510 -18.49 4.05 -30.37
CA SER A 510 -18.52 4.61 -31.73
C SER A 510 -17.35 5.58 -31.99
N PRO A 511 -16.92 5.76 -33.27
CA PRO A 511 -15.95 6.78 -33.64
C PRO A 511 -16.32 8.19 -33.18
N ASP A 512 -17.60 8.56 -33.21
CA ASP A 512 -18.04 9.91 -32.86
C ASP A 512 -18.04 10.14 -31.36
N ASP A 513 -18.48 9.15 -30.57
CA ASP A 513 -18.43 9.22 -29.11
C ASP A 513 -16.98 9.27 -28.60
N TYR A 514 -16.08 8.50 -29.23
CA TYR A 514 -14.66 8.55 -28.91
C TYR A 514 -14.04 9.93 -29.23
N HIS A 515 -14.37 10.52 -30.38
CA HIS A 515 -13.91 11.86 -30.74
C HIS A 515 -14.43 12.94 -29.78
N ALA A 516 -15.71 12.85 -29.39
CA ALA A 516 -16.31 13.75 -28.42
C ALA A 516 -15.60 13.65 -27.06
N TRP A 517 -15.27 12.43 -26.62
CA TRP A 517 -14.50 12.21 -25.40
C TRP A 517 -13.09 12.79 -25.47
N LEU A 518 -12.35 12.57 -26.57
CA LEU A 518 -11.02 13.16 -26.77
C LEU A 518 -11.04 14.68 -26.64
N LYS A 519 -12.08 15.33 -27.20
CA LYS A 519 -12.28 16.79 -27.07
C LYS A 519 -12.62 17.21 -25.65
N ARG A 520 -13.59 16.55 -25.01
CA ARG A 520 -14.02 16.82 -23.63
C ARG A 520 -12.84 16.74 -22.66
N MET A 521 -12.02 15.69 -22.78
CA MET A 521 -10.86 15.46 -21.94
C MET A 521 -9.59 16.20 -22.39
N ALA A 522 -9.67 17.05 -23.42
CA ALA A 522 -8.54 17.80 -23.96
C ALA A 522 -7.31 16.91 -24.27
N VAL A 523 -7.56 15.75 -24.88
CA VAL A 523 -6.53 14.79 -25.28
C VAL A 523 -5.83 15.28 -26.55
N HIS A 524 -4.52 15.36 -26.51
CA HIS A 524 -3.67 15.83 -27.62
C HIS A 524 -2.99 14.66 -28.33
N TYR A 525 -2.65 13.62 -27.57
CA TYR A 525 -1.97 12.44 -28.09
C TYR A 525 -2.62 11.18 -27.56
N VAL A 526 -2.66 10.15 -28.40
CA VAL A 526 -3.12 8.80 -28.04
C VAL A 526 -1.97 7.83 -28.26
N VAL A 527 -1.64 7.02 -27.27
CA VAL A 527 -0.66 5.94 -27.35
C VAL A 527 -1.41 4.63 -27.35
N LEU A 528 -1.18 3.80 -28.37
CA LEU A 528 -1.67 2.44 -28.46
C LEU A 528 -0.51 1.46 -28.23
N PRO A 529 -0.46 0.80 -27.06
CA PRO A 529 0.47 -0.29 -26.79
C PRO A 529 0.14 -1.55 -27.58
N ALA A 530 1.14 -2.38 -27.87
CA ALA A 530 0.98 -3.72 -28.45
C ALA A 530 0.57 -4.80 -27.41
N ASP A 531 0.67 -4.49 -26.11
CA ASP A 531 0.33 -5.39 -25.00
C ASP A 531 -1.19 -5.66 -24.91
N GLU A 532 -1.60 -6.70 -24.17
CA GLU A 532 -3.02 -7.05 -24.02
C GLU A 532 -3.81 -5.86 -23.44
N PRO A 533 -4.86 -5.35 -24.11
CA PRO A 533 -5.65 -4.25 -23.58
C PRO A 533 -6.48 -4.69 -22.36
N ASP A 534 -6.70 -3.79 -21.42
CA ASP A 534 -7.68 -4.00 -20.37
C ASP A 534 -9.09 -4.20 -20.98
N HIS A 535 -9.98 -4.86 -20.24
CA HIS A 535 -11.35 -5.09 -20.69
C HIS A 535 -12.09 -3.80 -21.08
N ALA A 536 -11.85 -2.67 -20.39
CA ALA A 536 -12.44 -1.36 -20.72
C ALA A 536 -11.74 -0.66 -21.89
N ALA A 537 -10.62 -1.21 -22.38
CA ALA A 537 -9.83 -0.64 -23.46
C ALA A 537 -9.93 -1.46 -24.77
N ARG A 538 -10.50 -2.67 -24.74
CA ARG A 538 -10.58 -3.55 -25.92
C ARG A 538 -11.24 -2.89 -27.13
N GLN A 539 -12.41 -2.30 -26.92
CA GLN A 539 -13.17 -1.66 -28.00
C GLN A 539 -12.44 -0.43 -28.54
N GLU A 540 -11.76 0.33 -27.68
CA GLU A 540 -10.96 1.48 -28.09
C GLU A 540 -9.72 1.03 -28.89
N ALA A 541 -8.99 0.02 -28.42
CA ALA A 541 -7.83 -0.53 -29.13
C ALA A 541 -8.22 -1.03 -30.53
N GLU A 542 -9.36 -1.73 -30.64
CA GLU A 542 -9.91 -2.18 -31.91
C GLU A 542 -10.31 -0.99 -32.81
N LEU A 543 -10.95 0.02 -32.24
CA LEU A 543 -11.38 1.23 -32.94
C LEU A 543 -10.19 2.01 -33.52
N ILE A 544 -9.14 2.24 -32.72
CA ILE A 544 -7.92 2.93 -33.15
C ILE A 544 -7.22 2.11 -34.24
N SER A 545 -7.15 0.79 -34.08
CA SER A 545 -6.49 -0.12 -35.04
C SER A 545 -7.17 -0.15 -36.41
N LYS A 546 -8.48 0.12 -36.48
CA LYS A 546 -9.23 0.25 -37.75
C LYS A 546 -8.94 1.57 -38.48
N GLY A 547 -8.29 2.53 -37.81
CA GLY A 547 -8.02 3.86 -38.34
C GLY A 547 -9.17 4.84 -38.09
N LEU A 548 -8.82 6.06 -37.68
CA LEU A 548 -9.76 7.13 -37.39
C LEU A 548 -9.32 8.42 -38.10
N PRO A 549 -10.24 9.17 -38.73
CA PRO A 549 -9.88 10.33 -39.56
C PRO A 549 -9.30 11.51 -38.77
N TYR A 550 -9.47 11.51 -37.44
CA TYR A 550 -8.98 12.54 -36.52
C TYR A 550 -7.75 12.09 -35.72
N LEU A 551 -7.21 10.89 -35.96
CA LEU A 551 -5.94 10.42 -35.38
C LEU A 551 -4.88 10.28 -36.48
N ARG A 552 -3.81 11.06 -36.37
CA ARG A 552 -2.66 10.98 -37.28
C ARG A 552 -1.51 10.25 -36.58
N GLU A 553 -1.07 9.12 -37.12
CA GLU A 553 0.12 8.44 -36.62
C GLU A 553 1.35 9.33 -36.84
N VAL A 554 2.08 9.64 -35.77
CA VAL A 554 3.29 10.49 -35.81
C VAL A 554 4.56 9.69 -35.52
N TRP A 555 4.43 8.54 -34.86
CA TRP A 555 5.53 7.62 -34.59
C TRP A 555 4.98 6.23 -34.23
N GLY A 556 5.74 5.17 -34.51
CA GLY A 556 5.46 3.84 -34.00
C GLY A 556 6.66 2.90 -34.12
N ASP A 557 6.68 1.88 -33.28
CA ASP A 557 7.61 0.75 -33.30
C ASP A 557 6.84 -0.56 -33.03
N ASP A 558 7.56 -1.65 -32.77
CA ASP A 558 6.96 -2.97 -32.51
C ASP A 558 6.10 -3.01 -31.23
N ASN A 559 6.27 -2.04 -30.31
CA ASN A 559 5.61 -2.01 -29.00
C ASN A 559 4.56 -0.91 -28.88
N TRP A 560 4.70 0.19 -29.61
CA TRP A 560 3.95 1.42 -29.40
C TRP A 560 3.55 2.06 -30.72
N LYS A 561 2.36 2.65 -30.75
CA LYS A 561 1.97 3.62 -31.77
C LYS A 561 1.51 4.91 -31.13
N LEU A 562 2.08 6.04 -31.56
CA LEU A 562 1.75 7.38 -31.09
C LEU A 562 0.95 8.12 -32.16
N TYR A 563 -0.26 8.51 -31.79
CA TYR A 563 -1.17 9.30 -32.61
C TYR A 563 -1.31 10.71 -32.07
N GLU A 564 -1.33 11.69 -32.96
CA GLU A 564 -1.72 13.06 -32.67
C GLU A 564 -3.20 13.24 -33.01
N VAL A 565 -3.96 13.81 -32.07
CA VAL A 565 -5.35 14.19 -32.27
C VAL A 565 -5.39 15.45 -33.14
N LYS A 566 -6.12 15.41 -34.25
CA LYS A 566 -6.28 16.57 -35.13
C LYS A 566 -7.13 17.64 -34.45
N ASP A 567 -6.66 18.89 -34.51
CA ASP A 567 -7.33 20.07 -33.93
C ASP A 567 -7.79 19.84 -32.48
N PRO A 568 -6.87 19.47 -31.56
CA PRO A 568 -7.24 19.06 -30.21
C PRO A 568 -7.74 20.26 -29.41
N THR A 569 -8.72 20.01 -28.56
CA THR A 569 -9.20 21.04 -27.62
C THR A 569 -8.09 21.33 -26.59
N PRO A 570 -7.72 22.60 -26.34
CA PRO A 570 -6.67 22.91 -25.38
C PRO A 570 -7.14 22.64 -23.93
N ILE A 571 -6.22 22.37 -23.00
CA ILE A 571 -6.61 22.23 -21.58
C ILE A 571 -7.13 23.56 -21.03
N ALA A 572 -6.56 24.69 -21.47
CA ALA A 572 -7.00 26.03 -21.09
C ALA A 572 -7.47 26.81 -22.32
N ASP A 573 -8.65 27.41 -22.24
CA ASP A 573 -9.22 28.20 -23.34
C ASP A 573 -8.45 29.51 -23.58
N PRO A 574 -8.48 30.06 -24.81
CA PRO A 574 -8.00 31.41 -25.07
C PRO A 574 -8.64 32.42 -24.11
N PRO A 575 -7.91 33.44 -23.60
CA PRO A 575 -6.59 33.90 -24.05
C PRO A 575 -5.39 33.21 -23.36
N ALA A 576 -5.58 32.03 -22.77
CA ALA A 576 -4.50 31.28 -22.12
C ALA A 576 -3.88 30.21 -23.03
N THR A 577 -2.62 29.88 -22.74
CA THR A 577 -1.91 28.73 -23.31
C THR A 577 -1.21 27.96 -22.21
N VAL A 578 -1.19 26.62 -22.29
CA VAL A 578 -0.45 25.78 -21.33
C VAL A 578 1.03 25.83 -21.64
N GLU A 579 1.84 26.25 -20.68
CA GLU A 579 3.29 26.16 -20.78
C GLU A 579 3.78 24.77 -20.38
N ARG A 580 3.18 24.23 -19.31
CA ARG A 580 3.54 22.93 -18.71
C ARG A 580 2.38 22.38 -17.87
N ALA A 581 2.11 21.09 -17.98
CA ALA A 581 1.18 20.34 -17.16
C ALA A 581 1.94 19.20 -16.47
N ASP A 582 2.28 19.41 -15.20
CA ASP A 582 2.93 18.42 -14.34
C ASP A 582 1.89 17.67 -13.49
N ALA A 583 2.34 16.68 -12.73
CA ALA A 583 1.52 15.93 -11.79
C ALA A 583 1.02 16.78 -10.61
N ASP A 584 1.79 17.77 -10.14
CA ASP A 584 1.45 18.61 -8.98
C ASP A 584 0.82 19.97 -9.34
N LYS A 585 1.09 20.47 -10.55
CA LYS A 585 0.66 21.81 -10.97
C LYS A 585 0.50 21.97 -12.47
N LEU A 586 -0.36 22.92 -12.84
CA LEU A 586 -0.54 23.43 -14.19
C LEU A 586 0.02 24.85 -14.29
N ILE A 587 0.85 25.11 -15.30
CA ILE A 587 1.41 26.44 -15.59
C ILE A 587 0.77 26.99 -16.86
N LEU A 588 0.10 28.13 -16.71
CA LEU A 588 -0.63 28.82 -17.77
C LEU A 588 0.00 30.17 -18.08
N LYS A 589 0.14 30.49 -19.37
CA LYS A 589 0.42 31.85 -19.84
C LYS A 589 -0.87 32.48 -20.32
N VAL A 590 -1.32 33.52 -19.63
CA VAL A 590 -2.52 34.28 -19.96
C VAL A 590 -2.13 35.57 -20.67
N ARG A 591 -2.68 35.82 -21.86
CA ARG A 591 -2.31 36.99 -22.69
C ARG A 591 -3.11 38.25 -22.42
N ALA A 592 -4.33 38.12 -21.89
CA ALA A 592 -5.22 39.23 -21.60
C ALA A 592 -6.05 38.94 -20.34
N LYS A 593 -6.53 40.00 -19.68
CA LYS A 593 -7.48 39.89 -18.56
C LYS A 593 -8.74 39.14 -19.01
N GLY A 594 -9.26 38.26 -18.16
CA GLY A 594 -10.55 37.59 -18.39
C GLY A 594 -10.65 36.22 -17.70
N PRO A 595 -11.84 35.61 -17.75
CA PRO A 595 -12.03 34.23 -17.33
C PRO A 595 -11.36 33.28 -18.33
N VAL A 596 -10.75 32.22 -17.81
CA VAL A 596 -10.10 31.15 -18.58
C VAL A 596 -10.68 29.82 -18.08
N LEU A 597 -11.43 29.13 -18.94
CA LEU A 597 -11.87 27.77 -18.66
C LEU A 597 -10.66 26.84 -18.71
N VAL A 598 -10.44 26.10 -17.63
CA VAL A 598 -9.39 25.09 -17.49
C VAL A 598 -10.07 23.75 -17.29
N ARG A 599 -9.89 22.83 -18.24
CA ARG A 599 -10.49 21.48 -18.25
C ARG A 599 -9.87 20.54 -17.21
N ILE A 600 -9.55 21.03 -16.02
CA ILE A 600 -9.19 20.25 -14.83
C ILE A 600 -10.42 20.22 -13.93
N PRO A 601 -10.86 19.04 -13.45
CA PRO A 601 -12.00 18.97 -12.56
C PRO A 601 -11.79 19.86 -11.34
N TYR A 602 -12.79 20.66 -11.00
CA TYR A 602 -12.71 21.58 -9.88
C TYR A 602 -12.49 20.82 -8.57
N SER A 603 -11.72 21.42 -7.68
CA SER A 603 -11.58 20.95 -6.32
C SER A 603 -11.39 22.14 -5.38
N PRO A 604 -11.96 22.11 -4.16
CA PRO A 604 -11.70 23.14 -3.16
C PRO A 604 -10.22 23.32 -2.79
N TRP A 605 -9.39 22.31 -3.07
CA TRP A 605 -7.95 22.36 -2.79
C TRP A 605 -7.15 23.03 -3.90
N LEU A 606 -7.71 23.22 -5.09
CA LEU A 606 -7.03 23.94 -6.16
C LEU A 606 -6.89 25.41 -5.79
N GLY A 607 -5.67 25.92 -5.90
CA GLY A 607 -5.33 27.31 -5.64
C GLY A 607 -4.21 27.79 -6.54
N LEU A 608 -4.00 29.10 -6.50
CA LEU A 608 -2.90 29.74 -7.20
C LEU A 608 -1.64 29.73 -6.32
N VAL A 609 -0.50 29.46 -6.94
CA VAL A 609 0.81 29.49 -6.27
C VAL A 609 1.78 30.42 -6.99
N ASP A 610 2.70 31.01 -6.24
CA ASP A 610 3.77 31.84 -6.79
C ASP A 610 4.86 30.97 -7.48
N ALA A 611 5.91 31.61 -8.00
CA ALA A 611 7.02 30.90 -8.65
C ALA A 611 7.80 29.98 -7.71
N LYS A 612 7.76 30.22 -6.39
CA LYS A 612 8.40 29.42 -5.35
C LYS A 612 7.48 28.31 -4.82
N GLY A 613 6.22 28.27 -5.27
CA GLY A 613 5.22 27.31 -4.82
C GLY A 613 4.46 27.73 -3.56
N HIS A 614 4.63 28.96 -3.07
CA HIS A 614 3.83 29.47 -1.96
C HIS A 614 2.43 29.85 -2.42
N ARG A 615 1.46 29.61 -1.55
CA ARG A 615 0.06 29.92 -1.82
C ARG A 615 -0.18 31.41 -2.04
N ILE A 616 -1.06 31.71 -2.99
CA ILE A 616 -1.64 33.04 -3.18
C ILE A 616 -2.97 33.07 -2.41
N LYS A 617 -3.13 34.06 -1.53
CA LYS A 617 -4.37 34.25 -0.78
C LYS A 617 -5.54 34.52 -1.71
N ALA A 618 -6.73 34.05 -1.32
CA ALA A 618 -7.97 34.42 -1.96
C ALA A 618 -8.15 35.96 -1.90
N PRO A 619 -8.89 36.54 -2.86
CA PRO A 619 -9.27 37.95 -2.79
C PRO A 619 -10.03 38.25 -1.49
N GLU A 620 -9.62 39.32 -0.80
CA GLU A 620 -10.23 39.83 0.43
C GLU A 620 -10.56 41.32 0.23
N ALA A 621 -11.46 41.85 1.05
CA ALA A 621 -11.75 43.28 1.07
C ALA A 621 -10.58 44.05 1.71
N ASP A 622 -10.24 45.20 1.15
CA ASP A 622 -9.15 46.04 1.67
C ASP A 622 -9.55 46.75 2.99
N GLU A 623 -10.86 46.93 3.24
CA GLU A 623 -11.45 47.54 4.45
C GLU A 623 -12.69 46.77 4.91
N ASP A 624 -13.02 46.84 6.21
CA ASP A 624 -14.21 46.20 6.78
C ASP A 624 -15.49 46.74 6.11
N GLY A 625 -16.21 45.86 5.40
CA GLY A 625 -17.41 46.20 4.63
C GLY A 625 -17.18 46.60 3.17
N GLY A 626 -15.93 46.57 2.69
CA GLY A 626 -15.60 46.75 1.27
C GLY A 626 -15.88 45.50 0.41
N LEU A 627 -16.02 45.68 -0.90
CA LEU A 627 -16.07 44.56 -1.83
C LEU A 627 -14.66 43.97 -2.03
N PRO A 628 -14.49 42.64 -2.03
CA PRO A 628 -13.20 42.05 -2.26
C PRO A 628 -12.69 42.35 -3.68
N VAL A 629 -11.37 42.44 -3.86
CA VAL A 629 -10.75 42.81 -5.16
C VAL A 629 -9.80 41.73 -5.65
N ASN A 630 -10.10 41.16 -6.82
CA ASN A 630 -9.23 40.17 -7.47
C ASN A 630 -7.97 40.81 -8.08
N ARG A 631 -6.87 40.85 -7.30
CA ARG A 631 -5.57 41.40 -7.75
C ARG A 631 -4.62 40.36 -8.33
N LYS A 632 -4.70 39.10 -7.89
CA LYS A 632 -3.72 38.04 -8.20
C LYS A 632 -4.31 36.82 -8.91
N GLY A 633 -5.60 36.83 -9.17
CA GLY A 633 -6.36 35.70 -9.68
C GLY A 633 -7.12 34.97 -8.58
N CYS A 634 -8.20 34.30 -8.99
CA CYS A 634 -8.96 33.39 -8.14
C CYS A 634 -9.61 32.32 -9.02
N LEU A 635 -10.09 31.25 -8.40
CA LEU A 635 -10.67 30.09 -9.07
C LEU A 635 -12.15 29.95 -8.73
N THR A 636 -12.99 29.62 -9.72
CA THR A 636 -14.37 29.19 -9.50
C THR A 636 -14.63 27.83 -10.13
N LYS A 637 -15.71 27.20 -9.68
CA LYS A 637 -16.30 26.02 -10.33
C LYS A 637 -17.26 26.47 -11.42
N GLN A 638 -17.19 25.86 -12.60
CA GLN A 638 -18.23 25.99 -13.63
C GLN A 638 -18.77 24.60 -13.96
N VAL A 639 -20.09 24.45 -13.84
CA VAL A 639 -20.80 23.19 -14.11
C VAL A 639 -21.30 23.20 -15.54
N PHE A 640 -21.06 22.12 -16.26
CA PHE A 640 -21.56 21.89 -17.62
C PHE A 640 -22.50 20.71 -17.61
N GLU A 641 -23.73 20.94 -18.09
CA GLU A 641 -24.71 19.87 -18.23
C GLU A 641 -24.23 18.84 -19.25
N PRO A 642 -24.49 17.55 -18.99
CA PRO A 642 -24.09 16.48 -19.90
C PRO A 642 -24.78 16.65 -21.26
N SER A 643 -24.03 16.40 -22.34
CA SER A 643 -24.55 16.57 -23.70
C SER A 643 -25.53 15.47 -24.10
N LYS A 644 -25.45 14.32 -23.43
CA LYS A 644 -26.31 13.14 -23.61
C LYS A 644 -26.70 12.54 -22.27
N GLU A 645 -27.86 11.88 -22.24
CA GLU A 645 -28.31 11.11 -21.08
C GLU A 645 -27.30 9.98 -20.76
N GLY A 646 -26.88 9.91 -19.50
CA GLY A 646 -25.88 8.94 -19.03
C GLY A 646 -24.41 9.36 -19.23
N GLU A 647 -24.13 10.60 -19.66
CA GLU A 647 -22.80 11.22 -19.52
C GLU A 647 -22.64 11.88 -18.15
N PRO A 648 -21.42 11.92 -17.60
CA PRO A 648 -21.17 12.61 -16.33
C PRO A 648 -21.28 14.12 -16.50
N GLU A 649 -21.77 14.78 -15.45
CA GLU A 649 -21.70 16.23 -15.31
C GLU A 649 -20.25 16.68 -15.16
N ASP A 650 -19.87 17.71 -15.92
CA ASP A 650 -18.51 18.23 -15.93
C ASP A 650 -18.39 19.45 -15.02
N GLU A 651 -17.63 19.31 -13.94
CA GLU A 651 -17.27 20.41 -13.05
C GLU A 651 -15.87 20.92 -13.37
N TRP A 652 -15.74 21.89 -14.29
CA TRP A 652 -14.43 22.43 -14.69
C TRP A 652 -13.98 23.61 -13.84
N THR A 653 -12.67 23.82 -13.76
CA THR A 653 -12.06 24.96 -13.06
C THR A 653 -12.02 26.19 -13.96
N VAL A 654 -12.46 27.35 -13.46
CA VAL A 654 -12.32 28.63 -14.17
C VAL A 654 -11.33 29.51 -13.44
N LEU A 655 -10.29 29.95 -14.14
CA LEU A 655 -9.34 30.94 -13.66
C LEU A 655 -9.83 32.34 -14.02
N HIS A 656 -10.07 33.19 -13.03
CA HIS A 656 -10.36 34.61 -13.23
C HIS A 656 -9.07 35.40 -13.18
N ALA A 657 -8.44 35.63 -14.34
CA ALA A 657 -7.17 36.32 -14.45
C ALA A 657 -7.36 37.85 -14.54
N PRO A 658 -6.91 38.65 -13.54
CA PRO A 658 -7.08 40.10 -13.57
C PRO A 658 -6.17 40.82 -14.57
N HIS A 659 -5.08 40.19 -15.00
CA HIS A 659 -4.12 40.74 -15.95
C HIS A 659 -3.41 39.63 -16.73
N ALA A 660 -2.72 40.01 -17.82
CA ALA A 660 -1.81 39.12 -18.52
C ALA A 660 -0.66 38.67 -17.60
N GLY A 661 -0.19 37.42 -17.72
CA GLY A 661 0.83 36.89 -16.82
C GLY A 661 0.95 35.38 -16.86
N THR A 662 1.81 34.85 -15.98
CA THR A 662 1.96 33.41 -15.78
C THR A 662 1.27 33.02 -14.48
N TYR A 663 0.28 32.14 -14.57
CA TYR A 663 -0.49 31.62 -13.44
C TYR A 663 -0.12 30.16 -13.22
N ARG A 664 -0.01 29.75 -11.96
CA ARG A 664 0.29 28.37 -11.57
C ARG A 664 -0.83 27.87 -10.69
N ILE A 665 -1.50 26.81 -11.12
CA ILE A 665 -2.60 26.18 -10.38
C ILE A 665 -2.06 24.89 -9.77
N ALA A 666 -2.17 24.73 -8.45
CA ALA A 666 -1.73 23.55 -7.72
C ALA A 666 -2.71 23.23 -6.57
N GLY A 667 -2.73 21.99 -6.10
CA GLY A 667 -3.56 21.58 -4.97
C GLY A 667 -2.75 21.34 -3.70
N LYS A 668 -2.35 22.37 -2.96
CA LYS A 668 -1.51 22.21 -1.75
C LYS A 668 -2.34 21.88 -0.51
N TYR A 669 -1.79 21.11 0.44
CA TYR A 669 -2.41 20.92 1.76
C TYR A 669 -2.34 22.21 2.60
N ASP A 670 -3.30 23.11 2.38
CA ASP A 670 -3.40 24.42 3.04
C ASP A 670 -4.80 24.69 3.64
N LEU A 671 -4.83 25.48 4.73
CA LEU A 671 -6.05 26.06 5.29
C LEU A 671 -5.95 27.60 5.38
N PRO A 672 -6.97 28.37 4.95
CA PRO A 672 -8.14 27.93 4.18
C PRO A 672 -7.74 27.29 2.83
N ARG A 673 -8.60 26.41 2.30
CA ARG A 673 -8.31 25.61 1.10
C ARG A 673 -8.34 26.47 -0.17
N GLY A 674 -7.36 26.27 -1.05
CA GLY A 674 -7.35 26.84 -2.41
C GLY A 674 -7.29 28.37 -2.48
N THR A 675 -7.67 28.90 -3.63
CA THR A 675 -7.79 30.35 -3.90
C THR A 675 -9.17 30.64 -4.52
N PRO A 676 -10.28 30.34 -3.82
CA PRO A 676 -11.62 30.53 -4.37
C PRO A 676 -11.89 32.01 -4.64
N CYS A 677 -12.67 32.32 -5.69
CA CYS A 677 -13.25 33.65 -5.81
C CYS A 677 -14.36 33.81 -4.75
N PRO A 678 -14.39 34.94 -4.00
CA PRO A 678 -15.49 35.28 -3.12
C PRO A 678 -16.83 35.24 -3.84
N GLU A 679 -17.89 34.81 -3.14
CA GLU A 679 -19.25 34.76 -3.69
C GLU A 679 -19.72 36.15 -4.14
N GLU A 680 -19.30 37.23 -3.47
CA GLU A 680 -19.65 38.60 -3.87
C GLU A 680 -18.98 39.04 -5.20
N MET A 681 -18.00 38.27 -5.68
CA MET A 681 -17.31 38.47 -6.96
C MET A 681 -17.65 37.41 -8.02
N ALA A 682 -18.36 36.35 -7.64
CA ALA A 682 -18.81 35.36 -8.60
C ALA A 682 -19.83 36.03 -9.57
N PRO A 683 -19.68 35.82 -10.89
CA PRO A 683 -20.50 36.50 -11.90
C PRO A 683 -22.00 36.20 -11.81
#